data_AF-A0A2L2YKR2-F1
#
_entry.id   AF-A0A2L2YKR2-F1
#
_cell.length_a   1.000
_cell.length_b   1.000
_cell.length_c   1.000
_cell.angle_alpha   90.00
_cell.angle_beta   90.00
_cell.angle_gamma   90.00
#
_symmetry.space_group_name_H-M   'P 1'
#
loop_
_entity.id
_entity.type
_entity.pdbx_description
1 polymer ?
#
loop_
_entity_poly.entity_id
_entity_poly.type
_entity_poly.pdbx_seq_one_letter_code
_entity_poly.pdbx_strand_id
1 'polypeptide(L)'
;PELEDLSTWMTSQQTVHEKLPDKVWRLPTPGDKGIFHAIMISYLISSTEQEIPERFKYRLTVLLGENFLTKSIQNSLKNNILHYNPFRNSDQAIFPKRVEKRFKENLNSYFVKRNKNSENSNISAILTAASSMLKCSIFLFKTNENHSKGLEIYQAGTVTPSSSKLYIFYDTHKEMGNKLKNTIGYGVTKNEAYPFRKDALKHILKLIKFDNLIDSFAKEIFLEDKFLITILRCSDTHVLNKVFNYPLITTALDQSGFKINPLITDENGLSAFFYAINKTDFSLILRLYDYAVDNFGLSEDSSRKPEAAILNVVERIRNLLENDKLITLNFSLFKNRNSVIHAYSQFIYFIEYQIDFIKKIIEIKDSNSYDKENKYIKYRKQVIIALIDTYKNYFYLNMQRDSPQDKFHNYREYNDYYTLVDSFFSYVFFEHFLSLRYYFKDNIEEICTDTVASLFLLIQSKMSFNRDKGSNLYREDHFQCYIDLYYRENFLPKAEKLKAELEKIGNETAAGPKDVTAVVKSFLIDHPEISNIMIAGRVRHYLTIVLSMKNSKTFKRMLVMERALQVLGELIQNEGVTNCPIKHYLCSCLEDGAESKIMFFRNCLSHYKTNYIQGQLYIENNEGIFEKLHAEFKGLSEMFDRIDHLCKIPDIMISKAINEAKLYFKDAAPFLETHKTQFYQTQQEKYLKYEVSFSLLTKNMLNYILRNMEKMKTSKLIDDMKIKVVKNIVEAFIYLLDFVINCNENDEVDNLKHDMESFENIHLEMRESYTFLQCETAILPLLEKCLDTVSRLRVFKNNRDPLLINSSFLMKELHEKYQKYDVFNPRETDIVWKEMAAYLEKSKDAKGFCLKNLDTEDANVLKKKLSIIVATKESKRNIENLIDNNSKKRAKKCLEKIDDLTIDDIFKPGHTTSTILSMTTEAQRFLLLQLKFRGKFRLRKKIRQLMNQKISFLLNRIDKLEKILIREDKLIQFLWRLRKNENIKAHVKSLIGQRYLHKSEIRAAVEMLIMDCMGVFGDKEKDKELWVKAKDLFTDINLRDILAHGNPLVQRVSNILDPSDVVSALMDHVTELMNDKNTLIDLSILWFMQKETNLSDFIEFIKCGDHEISENCSKRDLKVQKLRKQITNSERWEKYVKLLPLSNKS
;
A
#
# COMPACT_ATOMS: atom_id res chain seq x y z
N PRO A 1 -0.57 17.77 26.03
CA PRO A 1 -0.49 19.18 26.48
C PRO A 1 -1.83 19.87 26.26
N GLU A 2 -2.38 20.59 27.24
CA GLU A 2 -3.72 21.20 27.13
C GLU A 2 -3.72 22.64 27.65
N LEU A 3 -4.47 23.54 27.01
CA LEU A 3 -4.63 24.92 27.48
C LEU A 3 -5.82 24.99 28.43
N GLU A 4 -5.57 25.26 29.71
CA GLU A 4 -6.58 25.35 30.76
C GLU A 4 -6.95 26.81 31.02
N ASP A 5 -8.26 27.05 31.16
CA ASP A 5 -8.79 28.33 31.62
C ASP A 5 -8.95 28.29 33.15
N LEU A 6 -8.11 29.06 33.85
CA LEU A 6 -8.04 29.02 35.31
C LEU A 6 -9.29 29.62 35.98
N SER A 7 -10.09 30.41 35.24
CA SER A 7 -11.36 30.93 35.76
C SER A 7 -12.37 29.81 36.08
N THR A 8 -12.30 28.71 35.33
CA THR A 8 -13.20 27.55 35.51
C THR A 8 -12.90 26.70 36.75
N TRP A 9 -11.81 27.00 37.46
CA TRP A 9 -11.35 26.26 38.63
C TRP A 9 -11.65 26.98 39.95
N MET A 10 -12.17 28.22 39.89
CA MET A 10 -12.54 29.01 41.05
C MET A 10 -14.02 28.80 41.37
N THR A 11 -14.33 28.43 42.62
CA THR A 11 -15.70 28.50 43.14
C THR A 11 -16.01 29.94 43.56
N SER A 12 -17.27 30.36 43.45
CA SER A 12 -17.75 31.73 43.72
C SER A 12 -17.47 32.28 45.14
N GLN A 13 -16.83 31.49 46.01
CA GLN A 13 -16.50 31.81 47.40
C GLN A 13 -14.99 31.96 47.67
N GLN A 14 -14.09 31.74 46.70
CA GLN A 14 -12.64 31.89 46.90
C GLN A 14 -12.16 33.28 46.46
N THR A 15 -11.91 34.18 47.42
CA THR A 15 -11.23 35.47 47.18
C THR A 15 -9.71 35.26 47.14
N VAL A 16 -9.17 35.08 45.93
CA VAL A 16 -7.71 35.10 45.72
C VAL A 16 -7.26 36.57 45.68
N HIS A 17 -6.47 37.03 46.66
CA HIS A 17 -5.92 38.40 46.69
C HIS A 17 -4.87 38.68 45.60
N GLU A 18 -4.51 37.68 44.78
CA GLU A 18 -3.51 37.78 43.71
C GLU A 18 -4.13 37.53 42.32
N LYS A 19 -3.72 38.35 41.33
CA LYS A 19 -4.12 38.20 39.91
C LYS A 19 -3.51 36.92 39.31
N LEU A 20 -4.33 35.91 39.06
CA LEU A 20 -3.97 34.70 38.30
C LEU A 20 -3.90 35.00 36.80
N PRO A 21 -3.08 34.30 36.02
CA PRO A 21 -3.13 34.37 34.56
C PRO A 21 -4.44 33.74 34.05
N ASP A 22 -5.02 34.32 32.99
CA ASP A 22 -6.31 33.84 32.45
C ASP A 22 -6.23 32.38 31.97
N LYS A 23 -5.12 32.00 31.31
CA LYS A 23 -4.92 30.63 30.78
C LYS A 23 -3.50 30.13 30.97
N VAL A 24 -3.36 28.84 31.27
CA VAL A 24 -2.08 28.14 31.50
C VAL A 24 -2.03 26.83 30.72
N TRP A 25 -0.87 26.52 30.13
CA TRP A 25 -0.65 25.22 29.48
C TRP A 25 -0.35 24.16 30.52
N ARG A 26 -1.21 23.16 30.61
CA ARG A 26 -1.03 21.96 31.40
C ARG A 26 -0.18 20.94 30.65
N LEU A 27 0.89 20.49 31.29
CA LEU A 27 1.88 19.55 30.76
C LEU A 27 2.00 18.32 31.65
N PRO A 28 2.07 17.10 31.08
CA PRO A 28 2.20 15.87 31.85
C PRO A 28 3.60 15.71 32.44
N THR A 29 3.72 14.93 33.52
CA THR A 29 5.02 14.52 34.10
C THR A 29 5.31 13.03 33.88
N PRO A 30 6.58 12.63 33.70
CA PRO A 30 6.93 11.22 33.51
C PRO A 30 6.84 10.40 34.83
N GLY A 31 5.98 9.37 34.86
CA GLY A 31 5.94 8.27 35.85
C GLY A 31 5.05 8.45 37.10
N ASP A 32 4.83 7.36 37.86
CA ASP A 32 3.88 7.25 38.99
C ASP A 32 4.25 8.08 40.25
N LYS A 33 5.39 8.79 40.26
CA LYS A 33 5.84 9.69 41.35
C LYS A 33 6.09 11.12 40.82
N GLY A 34 5.18 11.60 39.96
CA GLY A 34 5.30 12.83 39.17
C GLY A 34 5.37 14.16 39.94
N ILE A 35 4.97 14.21 41.22
CA ILE A 35 4.88 15.48 42.00
C ILE A 35 6.24 16.19 42.13
N PHE A 36 7.32 15.45 42.42
CA PHE A 36 8.65 16.04 42.58
C PHE A 36 9.16 16.61 41.26
N HIS A 37 8.87 15.91 40.15
CA HIS A 37 9.21 16.38 38.80
C HIS A 37 8.39 17.63 38.46
N ALA A 38 7.09 17.65 38.73
CA ALA A 38 6.22 18.81 38.50
C ALA A 38 6.78 20.07 39.19
N ILE A 39 7.17 19.94 40.46
CA ILE A 39 7.73 21.06 41.25
C ILE A 39 9.08 21.50 40.69
N MET A 40 10.03 20.58 40.48
CA MET A 40 11.38 20.92 40.00
C MET A 40 11.34 21.56 38.61
N ILE A 41 10.53 21.02 37.69
CA ILE A 41 10.40 21.54 36.32
C ILE A 41 9.75 22.92 36.34
N SER A 42 8.60 23.07 37.01
CA SER A 42 7.88 24.35 37.09
C SER A 42 8.74 25.46 37.72
N TYR A 43 9.55 25.11 38.73
CA TYR A 43 10.44 26.06 39.39
C TYR A 43 11.65 26.46 38.54
N LEU A 44 12.13 25.60 37.65
CA LEU A 44 13.29 25.90 36.81
C LEU A 44 12.91 26.53 35.46
N ILE A 45 11.79 26.15 34.85
CA ILE A 45 11.31 26.73 33.57
C ILE A 45 11.01 28.23 33.72
N SER A 46 10.45 28.67 34.85
CA SER A 46 10.19 30.09 35.11
C SER A 46 11.43 30.95 35.34
N SER A 47 12.64 30.45 35.00
CA SER A 47 13.91 31.19 35.08
C SER A 47 14.74 31.17 33.80
N THR A 48 14.25 30.56 32.71
CA THR A 48 15.09 30.27 31.54
C THR A 48 15.12 31.33 30.46
N GLU A 49 14.22 32.33 30.44
CA GLU A 49 14.08 33.15 29.22
C GLU A 49 14.66 34.57 29.23
N GLN A 50 14.85 35.25 30.37
CA GLN A 50 15.33 36.66 30.30
C GLN A 50 16.25 37.11 31.44
N GLU A 51 16.65 36.24 32.36
CA GLU A 51 17.34 36.66 33.57
C GLU A 51 18.67 35.94 33.75
N ILE A 52 19.71 36.76 33.91
CA ILE A 52 21.07 36.53 34.43
C ILE A 52 21.34 35.05 34.80
N PRO A 53 22.34 34.37 34.20
CA PRO A 53 22.76 33.00 34.55
C PRO A 53 22.88 32.68 36.06
N GLU A 54 23.06 33.72 36.86
CA GLU A 54 23.08 33.72 38.32
C GLU A 54 21.74 33.31 38.95
N ARG A 55 20.58 33.69 38.39
CA ARG A 55 19.25 33.33 38.92
C ARG A 55 18.93 31.84 38.72
N PHE A 56 19.30 31.27 37.57
CA PHE A 56 19.18 29.83 37.33
C PHE A 56 20.13 29.05 38.26
N LYS A 57 21.37 29.52 38.43
CA LYS A 57 22.34 28.95 39.38
C LYS A 57 21.82 29.03 40.83
N TYR A 58 21.23 30.15 41.21
CA TYR A 58 20.62 30.33 42.53
C TYR A 58 19.46 29.36 42.74
N ARG A 59 18.53 29.22 41.79
CA ARG A 59 17.41 28.26 41.89
C ARG A 59 17.87 26.81 41.97
N LEU A 60 18.89 26.43 41.21
CA LEU A 60 19.53 25.11 41.34
C LEU A 60 20.15 24.91 42.74
N THR A 61 20.74 25.96 43.29
CA THR A 61 21.35 25.95 44.63
C THR A 61 20.30 25.75 45.71
N VAL A 62 19.17 26.44 45.60
CA VAL A 62 18.01 26.25 46.49
C VAL A 62 17.45 24.83 46.37
N LEU A 63 17.38 24.25 45.17
CA LEU A 63 16.85 22.90 44.95
C LEU A 63 17.74 21.79 45.54
N LEU A 64 19.06 21.87 45.35
CA LEU A 64 19.98 20.74 45.58
C LEU A 64 21.00 20.96 46.72
N GLY A 65 21.17 22.22 47.14
CA GLY A 65 22.20 22.67 48.07
C GLY A 65 23.56 22.92 47.40
N GLU A 66 24.29 23.92 47.89
CA GLU A 66 25.61 24.34 47.38
C GLU A 66 26.62 23.17 47.30
N ASN A 67 26.66 22.33 48.32
CA ASN A 67 27.61 21.21 48.43
C ASN A 67 27.40 20.10 47.37
N PHE A 68 26.24 20.05 46.72
CA PHE A 68 25.93 19.03 45.69
C PHE A 68 26.20 19.53 44.26
N LEU A 69 26.34 20.84 44.07
CA LEU A 69 26.46 21.47 42.77
C LEU A 69 27.91 21.54 42.28
N THR A 70 28.40 20.43 41.72
CA THR A 70 29.63 20.48 40.91
C THR A 70 29.38 21.19 39.57
N LYS A 71 30.42 21.81 39.00
CA LYS A 71 30.36 22.48 37.69
C LYS A 71 29.84 21.55 36.58
N SER A 72 30.15 20.25 36.67
CA SER A 72 29.66 19.20 35.76
C SER A 72 28.15 18.96 35.89
N ILE A 73 27.62 18.83 37.11
CA ILE A 73 26.18 18.66 37.36
C ILE A 73 25.41 19.92 36.94
N GLN A 74 25.93 21.10 37.26
CA GLN A 74 25.33 22.38 36.88
C GLN A 74 25.26 22.51 35.35
N ASN A 75 26.34 22.24 34.62
CA ASN A 75 26.34 22.31 33.15
C ASN A 75 25.43 21.24 32.53
N SER A 76 25.42 20.01 33.07
CA SER A 76 24.54 18.94 32.59
C SER A 76 23.06 19.28 32.79
N LEU A 77 22.66 19.77 33.96
CA LEU A 77 21.27 20.14 34.23
C LEU A 77 20.85 21.39 33.44
N LYS A 78 21.76 22.37 33.31
CA LYS A 78 21.55 23.54 32.46
C LYS A 78 21.27 23.12 31.01
N ASN A 79 22.11 22.25 30.45
CA ASN A 79 21.92 21.74 29.09
C ASN A 79 20.64 20.90 28.96
N ASN A 80 20.34 20.04 29.94
CA ASN A 80 19.13 19.23 29.92
C ASN A 80 17.86 20.08 29.93
N ILE A 81 17.82 21.16 30.71
CA ILE A 81 16.65 22.05 30.81
C ILE A 81 16.56 23.00 29.61
N LEU A 82 17.69 23.55 29.13
CA LEU A 82 17.72 24.38 27.92
C LEU A 82 17.25 23.64 26.67
N HIS A 83 17.56 22.34 26.57
CA HIS A 83 17.15 21.50 25.44
C HIS A 83 15.88 20.70 25.71
N TYR A 84 15.28 20.85 26.89
CA TYR A 84 14.00 20.21 27.19
C TYR A 84 12.89 21.01 26.52
N ASN A 85 12.10 20.34 25.68
CA ASN A 85 10.92 20.90 25.07
C ASN A 85 9.71 20.02 25.44
N PRO A 86 8.84 20.48 26.36
CA PRO A 86 7.71 19.69 26.83
C PRO A 86 6.62 19.46 25.78
N PHE A 87 6.62 20.26 24.71
CA PHE A 87 5.72 20.10 23.57
C PHE A 87 6.33 19.20 22.47
N ARG A 88 7.52 18.62 22.66
CA ARG A 88 8.15 17.73 21.69
C ARG A 88 8.52 16.37 22.29
N ASN A 89 9.05 16.36 23.50
CA ASN A 89 9.56 15.17 24.19
C ASN A 89 9.06 15.13 25.65
N SER A 90 7.75 15.04 25.88
CA SER A 90 7.15 15.06 27.23
C SER A 90 7.69 13.97 28.16
N ASP A 91 8.06 12.81 27.60
CA ASP A 91 8.45 11.61 28.35
C ASP A 91 9.96 11.52 28.61
N GLN A 92 10.73 12.50 28.16
CA GLN A 92 12.18 12.50 28.33
C GLN A 92 12.54 12.70 29.81
N ALA A 93 13.31 11.78 30.39
CA ALA A 93 13.84 11.94 31.74
C ALA A 93 14.81 13.14 31.81
N ILE A 94 14.37 14.21 32.46
CA ILE A 94 15.14 15.47 32.56
C ILE A 94 16.20 15.39 33.67
N PHE A 95 15.84 14.74 34.79
CA PHE A 95 16.67 14.68 35.99
C PHE A 95 17.21 13.27 36.22
N PRO A 96 18.53 13.11 36.45
CA PRO A 96 19.09 11.87 36.93
C PRO A 96 18.51 11.48 38.31
N LYS A 97 18.34 10.18 38.59
CA LYS A 97 17.82 9.67 39.89
C LYS A 97 18.53 10.25 41.12
N ARG A 98 19.84 10.52 41.02
CA ARG A 98 20.64 11.15 42.09
C ARG A 98 20.20 12.58 42.42
N VAL A 99 19.75 13.34 41.42
CA VAL A 99 19.27 14.73 41.57
C VAL A 99 17.90 14.72 42.25
N GLU A 100 17.01 13.82 41.81
CA GLU A 100 15.70 13.62 42.44
C GLU A 100 15.83 13.17 43.90
N LYS A 101 16.73 12.23 44.18
CA LYS A 101 17.04 11.77 45.54
C LYS A 101 17.52 12.93 46.42
N ARG A 102 18.42 13.77 45.89
CA ARG A 102 18.95 14.92 46.62
C ARG A 102 17.87 15.96 46.91
N PHE A 103 17.02 16.27 45.92
CA PHE A 103 15.88 17.17 46.12
C PHE A 103 14.95 16.66 47.22
N LYS A 104 14.65 15.34 47.24
CA LYS A 104 13.86 14.72 48.31
C LYS A 104 14.52 14.83 49.68
N GLU A 105 15.83 14.56 49.78
CA GLU A 105 16.58 14.72 51.03
C GLU A 105 16.53 16.17 51.54
N ASN A 106 16.67 17.14 50.64
CA ASN A 106 16.61 18.56 50.99
C ASN A 106 15.20 18.96 51.44
N LEU A 107 14.18 18.56 50.68
CA LEU A 107 12.77 18.78 51.02
C LEU A 107 12.41 18.14 52.37
N ASN A 108 12.99 16.98 52.68
CA ASN A 108 12.70 16.25 53.91
C ASN A 108 13.06 17.04 55.17
N SER A 109 14.06 17.93 55.10
CA SER A 109 14.43 18.81 56.21
C SER A 109 13.36 19.85 56.57
N TYR A 110 12.39 20.07 55.68
CA TYR A 110 11.27 20.99 55.84
C TYR A 110 9.94 20.30 56.22
N PHE A 111 9.90 18.97 56.38
CA PHE A 111 8.74 18.30 56.97
C PHE A 111 8.70 18.54 58.48
N VAL A 112 7.75 19.33 58.94
CA VAL A 112 7.41 19.38 60.37
C VAL A 112 6.86 18.01 60.79
N LYS A 113 7.40 17.41 61.86
CA LYS A 113 6.87 16.18 62.48
C LYS A 113 5.36 16.35 62.76
N ARG A 114 4.49 15.81 61.90
CA ARG A 114 3.04 15.72 62.14
C ARG A 114 2.45 14.40 61.64
N ASN A 115 1.37 14.01 62.33
CA ASN A 115 0.86 12.66 62.51
C ASN A 115 0.57 11.86 61.23
N LYS A 116 0.97 10.59 61.29
CA LYS A 116 0.50 9.50 60.43
C LYS A 116 -1.01 9.36 60.62
N ASN A 117 -1.83 9.79 59.65
CA ASN A 117 -3.11 9.16 59.28
C ASN A 117 -3.68 9.89 58.04
N SER A 118 -4.15 9.11 57.06
CA SER A 118 -4.64 9.44 55.71
C SER A 118 -3.57 9.64 54.60
N GLU A 119 -3.69 8.89 53.50
CA GLU A 119 -2.79 8.96 52.34
C GLU A 119 -2.85 10.30 51.58
N ASN A 120 -3.96 11.06 51.71
CA ASN A 120 -4.08 12.44 51.19
C ASN A 120 -3.20 13.45 51.93
N SER A 121 -2.72 13.13 53.13
CA SER A 121 -1.84 14.02 53.91
C SER A 121 -0.44 14.15 53.29
N ASN A 122 -0.06 13.26 52.36
CA ASN A 122 1.32 13.20 51.85
C ASN A 122 1.61 14.30 50.82
N ILE A 123 0.67 14.61 49.90
CA ILE A 123 0.87 15.64 48.86
C ILE A 123 0.81 17.04 49.46
N SER A 124 -0.19 17.32 50.30
CA SER A 124 -0.32 18.62 50.97
C SER A 124 0.92 18.94 51.82
N ALA A 125 1.46 17.95 52.53
CA ALA A 125 2.71 18.10 53.27
C ALA A 125 3.92 18.36 52.34
N ILE A 126 4.03 17.62 51.22
CA ILE A 126 5.09 17.83 50.21
C ILE A 126 5.04 19.26 49.65
N LEU A 127 3.85 19.75 49.31
CA LEU A 127 3.67 21.09 48.72
C LEU A 127 3.91 22.21 49.73
N THR A 128 3.53 22.01 50.99
CA THR A 128 3.82 22.96 52.09
C THR A 128 5.32 23.05 52.39
N ALA A 129 6.00 21.90 52.42
CA ALA A 129 7.45 21.84 52.56
C ALA A 129 8.15 22.48 51.35
N ALA A 130 7.63 22.25 50.13
CA ALA A 130 8.18 22.81 48.90
C ALA A 130 8.00 24.32 48.81
N SER A 131 6.82 24.86 49.14
CA SER A 131 6.57 26.31 49.13
C SER A 131 7.50 27.03 50.12
N SER A 132 7.74 26.42 51.29
CA SER A 132 8.64 26.93 52.33
C SER A 132 10.11 26.86 51.90
N MET A 133 10.57 25.73 51.38
CA MET A 133 11.95 25.53 50.93
C MET A 133 12.31 26.44 49.74
N LEU A 134 11.42 26.53 48.76
CA LEU A 134 11.64 27.26 47.50
C LEU A 134 11.30 28.75 47.60
N LYS A 135 10.67 29.17 48.71
CA LYS A 135 10.11 30.52 48.92
C LYS A 135 9.20 30.94 47.75
N CYS A 136 8.24 30.08 47.41
CA CYS A 136 7.35 30.25 46.25
C CYS A 136 5.88 30.02 46.61
N SER A 137 4.97 30.55 45.80
CA SER A 137 3.54 30.25 45.90
C SER A 137 3.21 29.10 44.95
N ILE A 138 2.62 28.02 45.48
CA ILE A 138 2.21 26.86 44.68
C ILE A 138 0.69 26.79 44.61
N PHE A 139 0.16 26.88 43.40
CA PHE A 139 -1.26 26.73 43.08
C PHE A 139 -1.53 25.29 42.63
N LEU A 140 -2.34 24.58 43.40
CA LEU A 140 -2.69 23.19 43.15
C LEU A 140 -4.14 23.11 42.65
N PHE A 141 -4.29 22.72 41.40
CA PHE A 141 -5.56 22.46 40.74
C PHE A 141 -5.89 20.97 40.84
N LYS A 142 -6.99 20.62 41.50
CA LYS A 142 -7.40 19.24 41.78
C LYS A 142 -8.70 18.89 41.07
N THR A 143 -8.75 17.75 40.40
CA THR A 143 -10.01 17.10 40.01
C THR A 143 -10.24 15.80 40.77
N ASN A 144 -11.47 15.58 41.21
CA ASN A 144 -11.89 14.32 41.83
C ASN A 144 -12.50 13.35 40.80
N GLU A 145 -12.91 12.16 41.25
CA GLU A 145 -13.53 11.12 40.43
C GLU A 145 -14.78 11.58 39.65
N ASN A 146 -15.47 12.61 40.15
CA ASN A 146 -16.67 13.18 39.52
C ASN A 146 -16.35 14.40 38.64
N HIS A 147 -15.08 14.64 38.29
CA HIS A 147 -14.59 15.79 37.53
C HIS A 147 -14.90 17.16 38.16
N SER A 148 -15.22 17.23 39.45
CA SER A 148 -15.33 18.52 40.14
C SER A 148 -13.95 19.13 40.33
N LYS A 149 -13.83 20.41 39.98
CA LYS A 149 -12.60 21.19 40.01
C LYS A 149 -12.45 21.91 41.36
N GLY A 150 -11.24 21.92 41.91
CA GLY A 150 -10.90 22.67 43.12
C GLY A 150 -9.50 23.28 43.06
N LEU A 151 -9.31 24.35 43.83
CA LEU A 151 -8.05 25.09 43.95
C LEU A 151 -7.59 25.16 45.40
N GLU A 152 -6.33 24.80 45.64
CA GLU A 152 -5.62 24.97 46.91
C GLU A 152 -4.34 25.79 46.70
N ILE A 153 -4.02 26.68 47.64
CA ILE A 153 -2.86 27.58 47.55
C ILE A 153 -1.92 27.32 48.73
N TYR A 154 -0.64 27.10 48.43
CA TYR A 154 0.41 26.87 49.41
C TYR A 154 1.45 28.00 49.36
N GLN A 155 1.67 28.71 50.47
CA GLN A 155 2.58 29.86 50.56
C GLN A 155 3.47 29.78 51.81
N ALA A 156 4.68 30.33 51.73
CA ALA A 156 5.54 30.55 52.88
C ALA A 156 5.14 31.84 53.61
N GLY A 157 5.10 31.84 54.94
CA GLY A 157 4.43 32.83 55.81
C GLY A 157 4.89 34.30 55.79
N THR A 158 5.59 34.78 54.76
CA THR A 158 5.84 36.20 54.48
C THR A 158 5.91 36.42 52.97
N VAL A 159 4.84 36.95 52.37
CA VAL A 159 4.72 37.18 50.93
C VAL A 159 5.50 38.43 50.54
N THR A 160 6.62 38.28 49.85
CA THR A 160 7.18 39.36 49.01
C THR A 160 6.54 39.27 47.62
N PRO A 161 6.11 40.38 47.00
CA PRO A 161 5.46 40.40 45.67
C PRO A 161 6.25 39.77 44.51
N SER A 162 7.54 39.45 44.73
CA SER A 162 8.48 38.88 43.75
C SER A 162 8.65 37.34 43.85
N SER A 163 7.89 36.64 44.70
CA SER A 163 8.00 35.18 44.84
C SER A 163 7.54 34.44 43.58
N SER A 164 8.28 33.41 43.18
CA SER A 164 7.94 32.61 41.98
C SER A 164 6.61 31.88 42.15
N LYS A 165 5.79 31.79 41.10
CA LYS A 165 4.49 31.13 41.11
C LYS A 165 4.58 29.79 40.38
N LEU A 166 4.16 28.70 41.01
CA LEU A 166 4.14 27.36 40.43
C LEU A 166 2.70 26.89 40.27
N TYR A 167 2.39 26.31 39.12
CA TYR A 167 1.07 25.76 38.81
C TYR A 167 1.18 24.24 38.71
N ILE A 168 0.40 23.51 39.50
CA ILE A 168 0.43 22.04 39.55
C ILE A 168 -1.00 21.52 39.37
N PHE A 169 -1.15 20.50 38.54
CA PHE A 169 -2.43 19.84 38.27
C PHE A 169 -2.40 18.42 38.83
N TYR A 170 -3.46 18.04 39.54
CA TYR A 170 -3.62 16.73 40.18
C TYR A 170 -4.99 16.16 39.85
N ASP A 171 -5.03 15.11 39.06
CA ASP A 171 -6.28 14.50 38.62
C ASP A 171 -6.42 13.07 39.10
N THR A 172 -7.62 12.71 39.53
CA THR A 172 -7.99 11.36 39.98
C THR A 172 -9.00 10.77 39.00
N HIS A 173 -8.65 9.69 38.30
CA HIS A 173 -9.54 9.04 37.33
C HIS A 173 -9.66 7.52 37.58
N LYS A 174 -10.80 6.93 37.19
CA LYS A 174 -11.02 5.47 37.22
C LYS A 174 -10.48 4.82 35.93
N GLU A 175 -9.55 3.86 36.05
CA GLU A 175 -9.18 2.95 34.96
C GLU A 175 -10.14 1.74 34.93
N MET A 176 -10.18 1.01 33.80
CA MET A 176 -10.97 -0.22 33.66
C MET A 176 -10.64 -1.20 34.81
N GLY A 177 -11.67 -1.57 35.59
CA GLY A 177 -11.56 -2.49 36.74
C GLY A 177 -11.48 -1.83 38.12
N ASN A 178 -12.14 -0.68 38.34
CA ASN A 178 -12.26 0.03 39.63
C ASN A 178 -10.93 0.50 40.27
N LYS A 179 -9.82 0.51 39.52
CA LYS A 179 -8.55 1.07 40.02
C LYS A 179 -8.50 2.57 39.78
N LEU A 180 -8.23 3.34 40.83
CA LEU A 180 -7.99 4.79 40.75
C LEU A 180 -6.55 5.05 40.34
N LYS A 181 -6.37 5.91 39.34
CA LYS A 181 -5.06 6.40 38.91
C LYS A 181 -4.99 7.90 39.09
N ASN A 182 -3.94 8.34 39.76
CA ASN A 182 -3.64 9.75 39.97
C ASN A 182 -2.64 10.20 38.91
N THR A 183 -2.97 11.25 38.16
CA THR A 183 -2.06 11.87 37.19
C THR A 183 -1.64 13.24 37.69
N ILE A 184 -0.36 13.56 37.52
CA ILE A 184 0.23 14.83 37.99
C ILE A 184 0.83 15.56 36.80
N GLY A 185 0.47 16.84 36.66
CA GLY A 185 1.00 17.74 35.65
C GLY A 185 1.50 19.04 36.26
N TYR A 186 2.18 19.84 35.45
CA TYR A 186 2.59 21.20 35.80
C TYR A 186 2.10 22.18 34.76
N GLY A 187 1.90 23.43 35.17
CA GLY A 187 1.44 24.51 34.33
C GLY A 187 2.57 25.45 33.92
N VAL A 188 2.52 25.90 32.66
CA VAL A 188 3.42 26.92 32.09
C VAL A 188 2.57 28.03 31.48
N THR A 189 2.91 29.29 31.72
CA THR A 189 2.13 30.43 31.20
C THR A 189 2.25 30.54 29.67
N LYS A 190 1.32 31.27 29.02
CA LYS A 190 1.36 31.47 27.55
C LYS A 190 2.71 32.02 27.06
N ASN A 191 3.30 32.97 27.80
CA ASN A 191 4.57 33.59 27.43
C ASN A 191 5.72 32.58 27.51
N GLU A 192 5.80 31.81 28.60
CA GLU A 192 6.83 30.78 28.79
C GLU A 192 6.67 29.60 27.81
N ALA A 193 5.45 29.29 27.36
CA ALA A 193 5.18 28.21 26.42
C ALA A 193 5.54 28.57 24.96
N TYR A 194 5.49 29.86 24.59
CA TYR A 194 5.78 30.38 23.25
C TYR A 194 7.07 29.83 22.60
N PRO A 195 8.27 29.96 23.20
CA PRO A 195 9.53 29.46 22.64
C PRO A 195 9.50 27.95 22.36
N PHE A 196 8.98 27.16 23.30
CA PHE A 196 8.94 25.70 23.22
C PHE A 196 7.97 25.24 22.13
N ARG A 197 6.79 25.87 22.05
CA ARG A 197 5.83 25.60 20.97
C ARG A 197 6.41 25.99 19.61
N LYS A 198 7.13 27.10 19.50
CA LYS A 198 7.80 27.53 18.26
C LYS A 198 8.86 26.53 17.80
N ASP A 199 9.72 26.07 18.69
CA ASP A 199 10.71 25.05 18.36
C ASP A 199 10.09 23.70 17.98
N ALA A 200 9.04 23.27 18.71
CA ALA A 200 8.32 22.03 18.41
C ALA A 200 7.68 22.08 17.01
N LEU A 201 6.98 23.16 16.68
CA LEU A 201 6.38 23.34 15.37
C LEU A 201 7.43 23.44 14.25
N LYS A 202 8.53 24.18 14.45
CA LYS A 202 9.66 24.24 13.50
C LYS A 202 10.23 22.85 13.23
N HIS A 203 10.39 22.04 14.27
CA HIS A 203 10.87 20.67 14.11
C HIS A 203 9.89 19.78 13.33
N ILE A 204 8.58 19.88 13.61
CA ILE A 204 7.56 19.07 12.92
C ILE A 204 7.47 19.47 11.45
N LEU A 205 7.43 20.77 11.14
CA LEU A 205 7.30 21.27 9.77
C LEU A 205 8.58 21.07 8.94
N LYS A 206 9.76 20.98 9.59
CA LYS A 206 11.01 20.54 8.94
C LYS A 206 10.90 19.15 8.32
N LEU A 207 10.13 18.25 8.94
CA LEU A 207 9.93 16.90 8.40
C LEU A 207 9.20 16.91 7.05
N ILE A 208 8.48 17.97 6.73
CA ILE A 208 7.76 18.17 5.46
C ILE A 208 8.39 19.25 4.56
N LYS A 209 9.61 19.74 4.88
CA LYS A 209 10.38 20.75 4.14
C LYS A 209 9.65 22.10 3.98
N PHE A 210 9.06 22.63 5.07
CA PHE A 210 8.25 23.87 5.07
C PHE A 210 8.80 25.00 5.96
N ASP A 211 10.12 25.16 6.02
CA ASP A 211 10.79 26.01 7.01
C ASP A 211 10.50 27.52 6.85
N ASN A 212 10.20 27.97 5.62
CA ASN A 212 10.18 29.39 5.25
C ASN A 212 8.89 30.14 5.63
N LEU A 213 7.80 29.45 5.93
CA LEU A 213 6.48 30.05 6.22
C LEU A 213 6.21 30.24 7.72
N ILE A 214 7.09 29.74 8.58
CA ILE A 214 6.83 29.75 10.02
C ILE A 214 6.90 31.17 10.57
N ASP A 215 7.83 31.98 10.05
CA ASP A 215 8.02 33.34 10.56
C ASP A 215 6.91 34.30 10.09
N SER A 216 6.15 33.99 9.02
CA SER A 216 4.98 34.78 8.60
C SER A 216 3.71 34.52 9.42
N PHE A 217 3.57 33.33 10.03
CA PHE A 217 2.38 32.95 10.82
C PHE A 217 2.63 32.90 12.34
N ALA A 218 3.84 33.28 12.78
CA ALA A 218 4.33 33.01 14.13
C ALA A 218 3.85 33.90 15.29
N LYS A 219 2.97 34.86 15.05
CA LYS A 219 2.38 35.65 16.13
C LYS A 219 0.99 35.16 16.53
N GLU A 220 0.15 34.80 15.55
CA GLU A 220 -1.24 34.38 15.80
C GLU A 220 -1.38 32.91 16.20
N ILE A 221 -0.65 31.99 15.56
CA ILE A 221 -0.74 30.54 15.83
C ILE A 221 -0.30 30.17 17.26
N PHE A 222 0.59 30.96 17.86
CA PHE A 222 1.27 30.59 19.09
C PHE A 222 0.57 31.06 20.37
N LEU A 223 -0.39 31.99 20.27
CA LEU A 223 -1.16 32.52 21.39
C LEU A 223 -2.46 31.75 21.67
N GLU A 224 -2.92 30.95 20.69
CA GLU A 224 -4.14 30.14 20.75
C GLU A 224 -3.86 28.63 20.69
N ASP A 225 -4.83 27.82 21.10
CA ASP A 225 -4.82 26.35 21.00
C ASP A 225 -5.40 25.84 19.66
N LYS A 226 -6.08 26.69 18.89
CA LYS A 226 -6.86 26.36 17.68
C LYS A 226 -6.04 26.46 16.38
N PHE A 227 -4.91 25.73 16.32
CA PHE A 227 -3.96 25.72 15.20
C PHE A 227 -4.61 25.63 13.81
N LEU A 228 -5.57 24.70 13.64
CA LEU A 228 -6.22 24.47 12.35
C LEU A 228 -7.02 25.69 11.86
N ILE A 229 -7.81 26.31 12.74
CA ILE A 229 -8.60 27.50 12.40
C ILE A 229 -7.68 28.67 12.05
N THR A 230 -6.59 28.86 12.80
CA THR A 230 -5.64 29.94 12.53
C THR A 230 -4.99 29.80 11.15
N ILE A 231 -4.58 28.60 10.75
CA ILE A 231 -4.05 28.38 9.39
C ILE A 231 -5.13 28.56 8.33
N LEU A 232 -6.36 28.09 8.59
CA LEU A 232 -7.47 28.28 7.67
C LEU A 232 -7.88 29.76 7.51
N ARG A 233 -7.54 30.65 8.44
CA ARG A 233 -7.71 32.11 8.27
C ARG A 233 -6.60 32.75 7.43
N CYS A 234 -5.42 32.13 7.35
CA CYS A 234 -4.26 32.62 6.58
C CYS A 234 -4.41 32.37 5.07
N SER A 235 -3.75 33.13 4.19
CA SER A 235 -3.88 32.96 2.73
C SER A 235 -3.31 31.64 2.17
N ASP A 236 -2.33 31.02 2.84
CA ASP A 236 -1.61 29.85 2.33
C ASP A 236 -2.18 28.51 2.85
N THR A 237 -3.22 27.99 2.17
CA THR A 237 -3.87 26.70 2.52
C THR A 237 -3.08 25.46 2.06
N HIS A 238 -2.05 25.63 1.23
CA HIS A 238 -1.26 24.50 0.72
C HIS A 238 -0.51 23.74 1.83
N VAL A 239 -0.25 24.41 2.96
CA VAL A 239 0.32 23.79 4.17
C VAL A 239 -0.59 22.69 4.71
N LEU A 240 -1.91 22.93 4.79
CA LEU A 240 -2.87 21.97 5.33
C LEU A 240 -2.94 20.72 4.46
N ASN A 241 -2.88 20.89 3.14
CA ASN A 241 -2.86 19.76 2.22
C ASN A 241 -1.66 18.83 2.48
N LYS A 242 -0.49 19.37 2.83
CA LYS A 242 0.69 18.56 3.18
C LYS A 242 0.63 18.01 4.61
N VAL A 243 0.09 18.76 5.56
CA VAL A 243 -0.07 18.31 6.96
C VAL A 243 -0.99 17.09 7.05
N PHE A 244 -2.15 17.13 6.40
CA PHE A 244 -3.11 16.03 6.43
C PHE A 244 -2.72 14.84 5.55
N ASN A 245 -1.77 14.99 4.62
CA ASN A 245 -1.25 13.86 3.83
C ASN A 245 -0.38 12.89 4.64
N TYR A 246 0.07 13.27 5.84
CA TYR A 246 0.98 12.45 6.66
C TYR A 246 0.42 12.27 8.08
N PRO A 247 -0.17 11.10 8.41
CA PRO A 247 -0.70 10.82 9.75
C PRO A 247 0.32 11.01 10.89
N LEU A 248 1.61 10.76 10.61
CA LEU A 248 2.68 11.01 11.58
C LEU A 248 2.79 12.49 11.96
N ILE A 249 2.52 13.40 11.02
CA ILE A 249 2.56 14.85 11.26
C ILE A 249 1.34 15.28 12.06
N THR A 250 0.14 14.78 11.73
CA THR A 250 -1.07 15.08 12.50
C THR A 250 -0.96 14.57 13.94
N THR A 251 -0.49 13.34 14.16
CA THR A 251 -0.20 12.82 15.51
C THR A 251 0.85 13.64 16.24
N ALA A 252 1.95 14.04 15.57
CA ALA A 252 2.98 14.85 16.19
C ALA A 252 2.47 16.24 16.59
N LEU A 253 1.64 16.88 15.75
CA LEU A 253 1.00 18.17 16.05
C LEU A 253 0.08 18.06 17.28
N ASP A 254 -0.76 17.03 17.33
CA ASP A 254 -1.69 16.80 18.44
C ASP A 254 -0.95 16.53 19.76
N GLN A 255 0.06 15.64 19.74
CA GLN A 255 0.95 15.39 20.90
C GLN A 255 1.70 16.65 21.36
N SER A 256 1.95 17.59 20.45
CA SER A 256 2.60 18.87 20.73
C SER A 256 1.61 19.96 21.18
N GLY A 257 0.33 19.64 21.40
CA GLY A 257 -0.68 20.59 21.85
C GLY A 257 -1.19 21.54 20.77
N PHE A 258 -1.04 21.20 19.49
CA PHE A 258 -1.69 21.91 18.38
C PHE A 258 -3.00 21.19 18.05
N LYS A 259 -4.14 21.78 18.46
CA LYS A 259 -5.44 21.14 18.19
C LYS A 259 -5.74 21.20 16.69
N ILE A 260 -5.82 20.01 16.09
CA ILE A 260 -6.13 19.80 14.67
C ILE A 260 -7.50 19.18 14.45
N ASN A 261 -8.32 19.08 15.50
CA ASN A 261 -9.69 18.59 15.40
C ASN A 261 -10.57 19.61 14.67
N PRO A 262 -11.14 19.28 13.50
CA PRO A 262 -11.98 20.20 12.72
C PRO A 262 -13.33 20.49 13.38
N LEU A 263 -13.74 19.68 14.36
CA LEU A 263 -14.98 19.86 15.13
C LEU A 263 -14.88 20.94 16.23
N ILE A 264 -13.70 21.50 16.45
CA ILE A 264 -13.51 22.56 17.44
C ILE A 264 -13.94 23.88 16.81
N THR A 265 -14.78 24.61 17.52
CA THR A 265 -15.28 25.92 17.11
C THR A 265 -14.41 27.05 17.67
N ASP A 266 -14.41 28.19 16.99
CA ASP A 266 -13.79 29.42 17.47
C ASP A 266 -14.66 30.11 18.56
N GLU A 267 -14.32 31.34 18.93
CA GLU A 267 -15.08 32.11 19.94
C GLU A 267 -16.48 32.51 19.47
N ASN A 268 -16.72 32.52 18.16
CA ASN A 268 -18.01 32.83 17.54
C ASN A 268 -18.84 31.56 17.28
N GLY A 269 -18.36 30.39 17.68
CA GLY A 269 -19.03 29.11 17.43
C GLY A 269 -18.81 28.55 16.03
N LEU A 270 -17.87 29.11 15.23
CA LEU A 270 -17.60 28.68 13.86
C LEU A 270 -16.50 27.62 13.81
N SER A 271 -16.74 26.52 13.09
CA SER A 271 -15.79 25.40 12.97
C SER A 271 -14.73 25.59 11.89
N ALA A 272 -13.79 24.65 11.80
CA ALA A 272 -12.83 24.60 10.68
C ALA A 272 -13.51 24.45 9.31
N PHE A 273 -14.68 23.79 9.24
CA PHE A 273 -15.43 23.62 8.00
C PHE A 273 -15.91 24.95 7.45
N PHE A 274 -16.35 25.88 8.31
CA PHE A 274 -16.71 27.23 7.90
C PHE A 274 -15.59 27.94 7.15
N TYR A 275 -14.38 27.92 7.70
CA TYR A 275 -13.24 28.58 7.07
C TYR A 275 -12.79 27.91 5.77
N ALA A 276 -12.97 26.59 5.65
CA ALA A 276 -12.72 25.86 4.40
C ALA A 276 -13.78 26.19 3.32
N ILE A 277 -15.07 26.22 3.69
CA ILE A 277 -16.18 26.55 2.78
C ILE A 277 -16.07 27.99 2.29
N ASN A 278 -15.76 28.95 3.17
CA ASN A 278 -15.61 30.36 2.80
C ASN A 278 -14.49 30.60 1.79
N LYS A 279 -13.50 29.70 1.72
CA LYS A 279 -12.42 29.74 0.74
C LYS A 279 -12.74 29.02 -0.57
N THR A 280 -13.92 28.44 -0.70
CA THR A 280 -14.34 27.65 -1.86
C THR A 280 -13.39 26.49 -2.20
N ASP A 281 -12.61 26.02 -1.21
CA ASP A 281 -11.67 24.90 -1.40
C ASP A 281 -12.35 23.58 -0.97
N PHE A 282 -13.13 23.01 -1.88
CA PHE A 282 -13.85 21.77 -1.63
C PHE A 282 -12.94 20.57 -1.32
N SER A 283 -11.71 20.59 -1.86
CA SER A 283 -10.73 19.53 -1.59
C SER A 283 -10.28 19.53 -0.13
N LEU A 284 -10.19 20.72 0.47
CA LEU A 284 -9.87 20.89 1.87
C LEU A 284 -11.03 20.49 2.78
N ILE A 285 -12.28 20.81 2.40
CA ILE A 285 -13.49 20.38 3.13
C ILE A 285 -13.49 18.85 3.27
N LEU A 286 -13.27 18.13 2.18
CA LEU A 286 -13.22 16.67 2.18
C LEU A 286 -12.10 16.14 3.08
N ARG A 287 -10.89 16.70 2.99
CA ARG A 287 -9.77 16.29 3.86
C ARG A 287 -10.07 16.49 5.34
N LEU A 288 -10.73 17.59 5.71
CA LEU A 288 -11.12 17.85 7.09
C LEU A 288 -12.20 16.87 7.55
N TYR A 289 -13.17 16.60 6.68
CA TYR A 289 -14.24 15.64 6.92
C TYR A 289 -13.67 14.24 7.15
N ASP A 290 -12.82 13.80 6.24
CA ASP A 290 -12.08 12.56 6.27
C ASP A 290 -11.26 12.41 7.56
N TYR A 291 -10.49 13.44 7.91
CA TYR A 291 -9.71 13.47 9.16
C TYR A 291 -10.59 13.41 10.41
N ALA A 292 -11.76 14.06 10.39
CA ALA A 292 -12.71 14.08 11.51
C ALA A 292 -13.27 12.67 11.77
N VAL A 293 -13.70 11.99 10.71
CA VAL A 293 -14.20 10.62 10.77
C VAL A 293 -13.06 9.65 11.09
N ASP A 294 -11.81 10.00 10.71
CA ASP A 294 -10.64 9.20 11.00
C ASP A 294 -10.19 9.22 12.47
N ASN A 295 -9.96 10.38 13.05
CA ASN A 295 -9.18 10.43 14.29
C ASN A 295 -10.01 10.61 15.57
N PHE A 296 -11.33 10.78 15.47
CA PHE A 296 -12.16 11.13 16.62
C PHE A 296 -13.31 10.15 16.81
N GLY A 297 -13.44 9.60 18.02
CA GLY A 297 -14.56 8.73 18.42
C GLY A 297 -14.22 7.27 18.72
N LEU A 298 -12.94 6.85 18.66
CA LEU A 298 -12.58 5.44 18.85
C LEU A 298 -12.05 5.13 20.27
N SER A 299 -12.89 4.57 21.15
CA SER A 299 -12.49 3.86 22.38
C SER A 299 -12.19 2.38 22.12
N GLU A 300 -11.57 1.64 23.06
CA GLU A 300 -11.42 0.17 22.90
C GLU A 300 -12.76 -0.55 22.64
N ASP A 301 -13.89 -0.03 23.17
CA ASP A 301 -15.23 -0.57 22.91
C ASP A 301 -15.74 -0.30 21.49
N SER A 302 -15.40 0.85 20.90
CA SER A 302 -15.75 1.18 19.51
C SER A 302 -15.03 0.31 18.47
N SER A 303 -13.93 -0.36 18.84
CA SER A 303 -13.22 -1.29 17.95
C SER A 303 -14.02 -2.58 17.69
N ARG A 304 -14.97 -2.92 18.58
CA ARG A 304 -15.82 -4.11 18.49
C ARG A 304 -17.14 -3.85 17.74
N LYS A 305 -17.63 -2.60 17.74
CA LYS A 305 -18.82 -2.12 17.00
C LYS A 305 -18.57 -0.71 16.42
N PRO A 306 -17.76 -0.60 15.35
CA PRO A 306 -17.33 0.69 14.80
C PRO A 306 -18.47 1.51 14.19
N GLU A 307 -19.58 0.88 13.82
CA GLU A 307 -20.66 1.52 13.05
C GLU A 307 -21.40 2.58 13.87
N ALA A 308 -21.74 2.27 15.13
CA ALA A 308 -22.41 3.21 16.01
C ALA A 308 -21.50 4.42 16.35
N ALA A 309 -20.19 4.18 16.48
CA ALA A 309 -19.22 5.24 16.72
C ALA A 309 -19.07 6.16 15.50
N ILE A 310 -18.98 5.59 14.30
CA ILE A 310 -18.91 6.36 13.04
C ILE A 310 -20.20 7.14 12.80
N LEU A 311 -21.37 6.51 13.01
CA LEU A 311 -22.66 7.18 12.90
C LEU A 311 -22.72 8.42 13.81
N ASN A 312 -22.35 8.27 15.09
CA ASN A 312 -22.31 9.39 16.03
C ASN A 312 -21.39 10.53 15.58
N VAL A 313 -20.23 10.21 15.00
CA VAL A 313 -19.27 11.22 14.51
C VAL A 313 -19.81 11.94 13.29
N VAL A 314 -20.38 11.21 12.34
CA VAL A 314 -20.97 11.78 11.11
C VAL A 314 -22.20 12.64 11.44
N GLU A 315 -23.07 12.19 12.36
CA GLU A 315 -24.20 12.98 12.87
C GLU A 315 -23.73 14.25 13.59
N ARG A 316 -22.64 14.15 14.38
CA ARG A 316 -22.05 15.33 15.02
C ARG A 316 -21.50 16.32 14.00
N ILE A 317 -20.88 15.86 12.91
CA ILE A 317 -20.43 16.73 11.81
C ILE A 317 -21.63 17.41 11.14
N ARG A 318 -22.70 16.66 10.82
CA ARG A 318 -23.94 17.20 10.24
C ARG A 318 -24.48 18.35 11.08
N ASN A 319 -24.67 18.12 12.38
CA ASN A 319 -25.24 19.10 13.30
C ASN A 319 -24.34 20.35 13.43
N LEU A 320 -23.03 20.14 13.40
CA LEU A 320 -22.05 21.24 13.44
C LEU A 320 -22.08 22.08 12.15
N LEU A 321 -22.22 21.46 10.98
CA LEU A 321 -22.40 22.18 9.71
C LEU A 321 -23.73 22.92 9.64
N GLU A 322 -24.81 22.35 10.17
CA GLU A 322 -26.10 23.04 10.31
C GLU A 322 -25.97 24.29 11.20
N ASN A 323 -25.28 24.16 12.34
CA ASN A 323 -25.01 25.28 13.22
C ASN A 323 -24.16 26.36 12.54
N ASP A 324 -23.07 25.98 11.86
CA ASP A 324 -22.25 26.93 11.10
C ASP A 324 -23.08 27.65 10.02
N LYS A 325 -23.96 26.92 9.31
CA LYS A 325 -24.87 27.49 8.31
C LYS A 325 -25.84 28.49 8.94
N LEU A 326 -26.43 28.17 10.09
CA LEU A 326 -27.33 29.06 10.84
C LEU A 326 -26.61 30.32 11.31
N ILE A 327 -25.41 30.18 11.86
CA ILE A 327 -24.59 31.31 12.29
C ILE A 327 -24.25 32.21 11.09
N THR A 328 -23.86 31.62 9.95
CA THR A 328 -23.55 32.33 8.70
C THR A 328 -24.74 33.15 8.19
N LEU A 329 -25.97 32.68 8.38
CA LEU A 329 -27.19 33.44 8.03
C LEU A 329 -27.36 34.73 8.86
N ASN A 330 -26.78 34.79 10.05
CA ASN A 330 -26.94 35.93 10.96
C ASN A 330 -25.80 36.96 10.84
N PHE A 331 -24.71 36.64 10.11
CA PHE A 331 -23.60 37.58 9.87
C PHE A 331 -23.82 38.40 8.58
N SER A 332 -23.87 39.73 8.73
CA SER A 332 -24.08 40.69 7.63
C SER A 332 -22.83 41.06 6.82
N LEU A 333 -21.65 40.54 7.18
CA LEU A 333 -20.34 41.04 6.72
C LEU A 333 -19.77 40.38 5.44
N PHE A 334 -20.44 39.42 4.80
CA PHE A 334 -19.82 38.63 3.73
C PHE A 334 -20.44 38.85 2.34
N LYS A 335 -19.60 39.24 1.37
CA LYS A 335 -19.96 39.52 -0.03
C LYS A 335 -20.53 38.30 -0.81
N ASN A 336 -20.28 37.07 -0.33
CA ASN A 336 -20.60 35.81 -1.03
C ASN A 336 -21.53 34.87 -0.23
N ARG A 337 -22.37 35.41 0.65
CA ARG A 337 -23.26 34.65 1.55
C ARG A 337 -24.05 33.53 0.88
N ASN A 338 -24.67 33.79 -0.27
CA ASN A 338 -25.49 32.79 -0.96
C ASN A 338 -24.67 31.58 -1.44
N SER A 339 -23.46 31.80 -1.98
CA SER A 339 -22.58 30.71 -2.42
C SER A 339 -22.09 29.83 -1.27
N VAL A 340 -21.85 30.42 -0.10
CA VAL A 340 -21.43 29.68 1.11
C VAL A 340 -22.59 28.82 1.64
N ILE A 341 -23.79 29.39 1.72
CA ILE A 341 -25.01 28.66 2.12
C ILE A 341 -25.32 27.52 1.15
N HIS A 342 -25.08 27.76 -0.15
CA HIS A 342 -25.22 26.76 -1.20
C HIS A 342 -24.30 25.56 -0.98
N ALA A 343 -23.01 25.82 -0.72
CA ALA A 343 -22.01 24.77 -0.43
C ALA A 343 -22.36 23.97 0.84
N TYR A 344 -22.82 24.63 1.90
CA TYR A 344 -23.32 23.95 3.10
C TYR A 344 -24.47 22.99 2.78
N SER A 345 -25.42 23.42 1.96
CA SER A 345 -26.62 22.64 1.66
C SER A 345 -26.29 21.38 0.86
N GLN A 346 -25.37 21.49 -0.11
CA GLN A 346 -24.82 20.35 -0.85
C GLN A 346 -24.13 19.33 0.08
N PHE A 347 -23.25 19.81 0.96
CA PHE A 347 -22.43 18.93 1.80
C PHE A 347 -23.25 18.27 2.92
N ILE A 348 -24.20 19.00 3.52
CA ILE A 348 -25.13 18.43 4.51
C ILE A 348 -25.97 17.32 3.90
N TYR A 349 -26.53 17.53 2.69
CA TYR A 349 -27.36 16.51 2.03
C TYR A 349 -26.56 15.26 1.64
N PHE A 350 -25.30 15.42 1.24
CA PHE A 350 -24.39 14.28 1.06
C PHE A 350 -24.14 13.51 2.38
N ILE A 351 -23.97 14.22 3.49
CA ILE A 351 -23.81 13.59 4.81
C ILE A 351 -25.08 12.84 5.22
N GLU A 352 -26.26 13.37 4.92
CA GLU A 352 -27.55 12.69 5.16
C GLU A 352 -27.68 11.39 4.37
N TYR A 353 -27.30 11.41 3.09
CA TYR A 353 -27.19 10.20 2.27
C TYR A 353 -26.29 9.13 2.94
N GLN A 354 -25.15 9.52 3.50
CA GLN A 354 -24.25 8.60 4.20
C GLN A 354 -24.83 8.09 5.52
N ILE A 355 -25.47 8.95 6.31
CA ILE A 355 -26.13 8.59 7.57
C ILE A 355 -27.21 7.53 7.33
N ASP A 356 -28.07 7.76 6.34
CA ASP A 356 -29.16 6.83 6.00
C ASP A 356 -28.62 5.48 5.53
N PHE A 357 -27.56 5.50 4.72
CA PHE A 357 -26.91 4.27 4.29
C PHE A 357 -26.27 3.50 5.47
N ILE A 358 -25.57 4.19 6.37
CA ILE A 358 -24.96 3.57 7.57
C ILE A 358 -26.03 2.97 8.48
N LYS A 359 -27.16 3.66 8.68
CA LYS A 359 -28.30 3.13 9.46
C LYS A 359 -28.82 1.83 8.87
N LYS A 360 -29.05 1.76 7.56
CA LYS A 360 -29.44 0.51 6.87
C LYS A 360 -28.40 -0.60 7.05
N ILE A 361 -27.10 -0.28 7.01
CA ILE A 361 -26.04 -1.29 7.25
C ILE A 361 -26.14 -1.86 8.67
N ILE A 362 -26.34 -1.01 9.68
CA ILE A 362 -26.49 -1.43 11.08
C ILE A 362 -27.67 -2.40 11.21
N GLU A 363 -28.82 -2.07 10.61
CA GLU A 363 -30.01 -2.93 10.60
C GLU A 363 -29.77 -4.28 9.90
N ILE A 364 -29.08 -4.28 8.76
CA ILE A 364 -28.70 -5.50 8.03
C ILE A 364 -27.75 -6.37 8.86
N LYS A 365 -26.87 -5.74 9.66
CA LYS A 365 -25.91 -6.44 10.51
C LYS A 365 -26.58 -7.06 11.74
N ASP A 366 -27.45 -6.30 12.42
CA ASP A 366 -28.17 -6.78 13.61
C ASP A 366 -29.15 -7.91 13.28
N SER A 367 -29.69 -7.94 12.06
CA SER A 367 -30.57 -9.01 11.57
C SER A 367 -29.84 -10.29 11.12
N ASN A 368 -28.51 -10.28 10.99
CA ASN A 368 -27.71 -11.42 10.55
C ASN A 368 -26.68 -11.82 11.64
N SER A 369 -27.00 -12.80 12.49
CA SER A 369 -26.03 -13.33 13.47
C SER A 369 -24.83 -14.01 12.78
N TYR A 370 -23.63 -13.54 13.10
CA TYR A 370 -22.36 -13.93 12.46
C TYR A 370 -22.01 -15.40 12.70
N ASP A 371 -22.20 -16.25 11.67
CA ASP A 371 -21.53 -17.54 11.59
C ASP A 371 -21.20 -17.94 10.13
N LYS A 372 -20.18 -18.78 9.97
CA LYS A 372 -19.26 -18.98 8.82
C LYS A 372 -19.85 -19.04 7.38
N GLU A 373 -19.31 -18.18 6.51
CA GLU A 373 -19.36 -18.16 5.02
C GLU A 373 -20.70 -17.86 4.30
N ASN A 374 -21.74 -18.71 4.38
CA ASN A 374 -22.95 -18.51 3.56
C ASN A 374 -23.79 -17.28 3.97
N LYS A 375 -23.76 -16.90 5.26
CA LYS A 375 -24.43 -15.69 5.75
C LYS A 375 -23.72 -14.40 5.32
N TYR A 376 -22.44 -14.47 4.99
CA TYR A 376 -21.63 -13.31 4.60
C TYR A 376 -21.94 -12.86 3.17
N ILE A 377 -22.19 -13.81 2.27
CA ILE A 377 -22.64 -13.53 0.89
C ILE A 377 -24.03 -12.86 0.91
N LYS A 378 -24.94 -13.37 1.77
CA LYS A 378 -26.28 -12.79 1.98
C LYS A 378 -26.19 -11.33 2.45
N TYR A 379 -25.32 -11.05 3.42
CA TYR A 379 -25.07 -9.69 3.91
C TYR A 379 -24.69 -8.74 2.75
N ARG A 380 -23.70 -9.12 1.92
CA ARG A 380 -23.23 -8.25 0.83
C ARG A 380 -24.29 -7.98 -0.24
N LYS A 381 -25.11 -8.99 -0.56
CA LYS A 381 -26.27 -8.82 -1.44
C LYS A 381 -27.24 -7.77 -0.87
N GLN A 382 -27.58 -7.88 0.41
CA GLN A 382 -28.47 -6.92 1.08
C GLN A 382 -27.87 -5.50 1.11
N VAL A 383 -26.55 -5.37 1.26
CA VAL A 383 -25.87 -4.07 1.19
C VAL A 383 -25.97 -3.45 -0.21
N ILE A 384 -25.77 -4.21 -1.30
CA ILE A 384 -25.94 -3.69 -2.67
C ILE A 384 -27.37 -3.21 -2.90
N ILE A 385 -28.37 -3.97 -2.45
CA ILE A 385 -29.79 -3.58 -2.55
C ILE A 385 -30.03 -2.26 -1.79
N ALA A 386 -29.58 -2.19 -0.53
CA ALA A 386 -29.71 -0.98 0.29
C ALA A 386 -28.96 0.23 -0.29
N LEU A 387 -27.81 0.02 -0.92
CA LEU A 387 -27.02 1.06 -1.58
C LEU A 387 -27.81 1.65 -2.77
N ILE A 388 -28.36 0.79 -3.64
CA ILE A 388 -29.15 1.22 -4.81
C ILE A 388 -30.41 1.97 -4.36
N ASP A 389 -31.11 1.48 -3.34
CA ASP A 389 -32.29 2.16 -2.79
C ASP A 389 -31.97 3.54 -2.21
N THR A 390 -30.88 3.63 -1.45
CA THR A 390 -30.47 4.91 -0.87
C THR A 390 -30.02 5.86 -1.97
N TYR A 391 -29.26 5.38 -2.95
CA TYR A 391 -28.82 6.19 -4.09
C TYR A 391 -30.00 6.74 -4.90
N LYS A 392 -31.05 5.92 -5.12
CA LYS A 392 -32.29 6.36 -5.77
C LYS A 392 -32.97 7.50 -5.00
N ASN A 393 -33.11 7.37 -3.68
CA ASN A 393 -33.77 8.38 -2.85
C ASN A 393 -33.02 9.73 -2.86
N TYR A 394 -31.70 9.68 -3.03
CA TYR A 394 -30.81 10.84 -3.07
C TYR A 394 -30.36 11.18 -4.49
N PHE A 395 -31.01 10.61 -5.52
CA PHE A 395 -30.58 10.75 -6.90
C PHE A 395 -30.70 12.19 -7.41
N TYR A 396 -31.62 12.99 -6.88
CA TYR A 396 -31.74 14.40 -7.18
C TYR A 396 -31.87 15.23 -5.90
N LEU A 397 -31.16 16.36 -5.82
CA LEU A 397 -31.22 17.29 -4.70
C LEU A 397 -32.31 18.35 -4.95
N ASN A 398 -33.33 18.40 -4.08
CA ASN A 398 -34.39 19.43 -4.08
C ASN A 398 -35.16 19.59 -5.40
N MET A 399 -35.32 18.51 -6.17
CA MET A 399 -36.04 18.56 -7.45
C MET A 399 -37.56 18.53 -7.24
N GLN A 400 -38.26 19.58 -7.66
CA GLN A 400 -39.73 19.72 -7.57
C GLN A 400 -40.45 19.51 -8.90
N ARG A 401 -39.74 19.62 -10.02
CA ARG A 401 -40.26 19.46 -11.38
C ARG A 401 -39.38 18.49 -12.15
N ASP A 402 -39.99 17.65 -12.97
CA ASP A 402 -39.34 16.50 -13.63
C ASP A 402 -39.08 16.73 -15.13
N SER A 403 -39.04 17.99 -15.58
CA SER A 403 -38.70 18.27 -16.98
C SER A 403 -37.20 17.99 -17.23
N PRO A 404 -36.82 17.52 -18.43
CA PRO A 404 -35.41 17.30 -18.75
C PRO A 404 -34.55 18.54 -18.48
N GLN A 405 -35.04 19.74 -18.84
CA GLN A 405 -34.35 21.01 -18.62
C GLN A 405 -34.14 21.32 -17.12
N ASP A 406 -35.14 21.05 -16.28
CA ASP A 406 -35.04 21.25 -14.84
C ASP A 406 -34.01 20.29 -14.23
N LYS A 407 -33.95 19.03 -14.70
CA LYS A 407 -32.92 18.05 -14.30
C LYS A 407 -31.52 18.53 -14.61
N PHE A 408 -31.32 19.05 -15.82
CA PHE A 408 -30.03 19.59 -16.23
C PHE A 408 -29.62 20.83 -15.43
N HIS A 409 -30.56 21.76 -15.21
CA HIS A 409 -30.29 22.94 -14.40
C HIS A 409 -29.90 22.58 -12.97
N ASN A 410 -30.63 21.65 -12.37
CA ASN A 410 -30.37 21.15 -11.04
C ASN A 410 -29.01 20.43 -10.94
N TYR A 411 -28.70 19.55 -11.92
CA TYR A 411 -27.40 18.88 -11.97
C TYR A 411 -26.23 19.86 -12.02
N ARG A 412 -26.36 20.90 -12.85
CA ARG A 412 -25.37 21.96 -12.98
C ARG A 412 -25.21 22.76 -11.68
N GLU A 413 -26.32 23.12 -11.05
CA GLU A 413 -26.34 23.93 -9.84
C GLU A 413 -25.70 23.21 -8.65
N TYR A 414 -25.88 21.89 -8.55
CA TYR A 414 -25.45 21.07 -7.41
C TYR A 414 -24.38 20.02 -7.76
N ASN A 415 -23.49 20.36 -8.69
CA ASN A 415 -22.50 19.44 -9.25
C ASN A 415 -21.56 18.80 -8.20
N ASP A 416 -21.15 19.56 -7.19
CA ASP A 416 -20.24 19.04 -6.15
C ASP A 416 -20.93 17.94 -5.32
N TYR A 417 -22.21 18.12 -4.99
CA TYR A 417 -23.04 17.09 -4.37
C TYR A 417 -23.10 15.82 -5.22
N TYR A 418 -23.45 15.93 -6.50
CA TYR A 418 -23.54 14.76 -7.40
C TYR A 418 -22.20 14.06 -7.58
N THR A 419 -21.10 14.82 -7.60
CA THR A 419 -19.75 14.25 -7.65
C THR A 419 -19.48 13.39 -6.42
N LEU A 420 -19.85 13.86 -5.23
CA LEU A 420 -19.65 13.10 -3.99
C LEU A 420 -20.54 11.86 -3.88
N VAL A 421 -21.83 11.98 -4.19
CA VAL A 421 -22.77 10.86 -4.11
C VAL A 421 -22.39 9.76 -5.08
N ASP A 422 -22.16 10.10 -6.35
CA ASP A 422 -21.82 9.09 -7.37
C ASP A 422 -20.47 8.45 -7.04
N SER A 423 -19.48 9.22 -6.56
CA SER A 423 -18.19 8.68 -6.11
C SER A 423 -18.38 7.68 -4.97
N PHE A 424 -19.11 8.06 -3.91
CA PHE A 424 -19.38 7.19 -2.78
C PHE A 424 -20.11 5.92 -3.21
N PHE A 425 -21.13 6.04 -4.05
CA PHE A 425 -21.87 4.92 -4.61
C PHE A 425 -20.94 3.96 -5.36
N SER A 426 -20.13 4.47 -6.30
CA SER A 426 -19.20 3.66 -7.07
C SER A 426 -18.27 2.85 -6.18
N TYR A 427 -17.75 3.45 -5.11
CA TYR A 427 -16.83 2.78 -4.20
C TYR A 427 -17.47 1.61 -3.47
N VAL A 428 -18.61 1.86 -2.83
CA VAL A 428 -19.32 0.83 -2.06
C VAL A 428 -19.84 -0.27 -3.00
N PHE A 429 -20.30 0.09 -4.19
CA PHE A 429 -20.78 -0.86 -5.18
C PHE A 429 -19.68 -1.84 -5.60
N PHE A 430 -18.52 -1.33 -6.05
CA PHE A 430 -17.43 -2.19 -6.51
C PHE A 430 -16.80 -3.03 -5.40
N GLU A 431 -16.82 -2.55 -4.16
CA GLU A 431 -16.36 -3.32 -3.01
C GLU A 431 -17.21 -4.59 -2.80
N HIS A 432 -18.53 -4.49 -2.97
CA HIS A 432 -19.43 -5.62 -2.81
C HIS A 432 -19.66 -6.42 -4.09
N PHE A 433 -19.43 -5.84 -5.26
CA PHE A 433 -19.75 -6.44 -6.55
C PHE A 433 -19.15 -7.83 -6.73
N LEU A 434 -17.89 -8.05 -6.30
CA LEU A 434 -17.21 -9.35 -6.42
C LEU A 434 -17.96 -10.50 -5.73
N SER A 435 -18.78 -10.19 -4.72
CA SER A 435 -19.59 -11.19 -4.02
C SER A 435 -20.83 -11.65 -4.78
N LEU A 436 -21.23 -10.93 -5.83
CA LEU A 436 -22.35 -11.33 -6.68
C LEU A 436 -22.04 -12.59 -7.51
N ARG A 437 -20.77 -13.01 -7.58
CA ARG A 437 -20.33 -14.24 -8.26
C ARG A 437 -21.00 -15.53 -7.81
N TYR A 438 -21.51 -15.53 -6.58
CA TYR A 438 -22.24 -16.66 -6.00
C TYR A 438 -23.72 -16.68 -6.43
N TYR A 439 -24.19 -15.63 -7.11
CA TYR A 439 -25.55 -15.48 -7.62
C TYR A 439 -25.63 -15.44 -9.16
N PHE A 440 -24.50 -15.48 -9.87
CA PHE A 440 -24.48 -15.44 -11.35
C PHE A 440 -25.12 -16.70 -11.96
N LYS A 441 -26.38 -16.57 -12.40
CA LYS A 441 -27.03 -17.40 -13.42
C LYS A 441 -27.02 -16.64 -14.76
N ASP A 442 -27.24 -17.31 -15.89
CA ASP A 442 -27.03 -16.71 -17.23
C ASP A 442 -27.82 -15.39 -17.43
N ASN A 443 -29.06 -15.28 -16.93
CA ASN A 443 -29.85 -14.03 -17.03
C ASN A 443 -29.34 -12.88 -16.13
N ILE A 444 -28.67 -13.18 -15.01
CA ILE A 444 -28.14 -12.16 -14.09
C ILE A 444 -26.79 -11.65 -14.57
N GLU A 445 -26.04 -12.49 -15.28
CA GLU A 445 -24.71 -12.15 -15.81
C GLU A 445 -24.78 -10.97 -16.78
N GLU A 446 -25.74 -10.97 -17.70
CA GLU A 446 -25.99 -9.87 -18.63
C GLU A 446 -26.37 -8.57 -17.89
N ILE A 447 -27.30 -8.65 -16.92
CA ILE A 447 -27.74 -7.49 -16.14
C ILE A 447 -26.61 -6.91 -15.27
N CYS A 448 -25.78 -7.77 -14.69
CA CYS A 448 -24.59 -7.34 -13.96
C CYS A 448 -23.59 -6.65 -14.89
N THR A 449 -23.38 -7.22 -16.08
CA THR A 449 -22.49 -6.68 -17.12
C THR A 449 -22.94 -5.28 -17.53
N ASP A 450 -24.22 -5.11 -17.87
CA ASP A 450 -24.82 -3.81 -18.22
C ASP A 450 -24.68 -2.76 -17.11
N THR A 451 -24.88 -3.19 -15.85
CA THR A 451 -24.80 -2.30 -14.69
C THR A 451 -23.36 -1.83 -14.46
N VAL A 452 -22.39 -2.72 -14.54
CA VAL A 452 -20.96 -2.37 -14.40
C VAL A 452 -20.50 -1.50 -15.58
N ALA A 453 -20.93 -1.83 -16.80
CA ALA A 453 -20.63 -1.07 -18.00
C ALA A 453 -21.05 0.39 -17.87
N SER A 454 -22.30 0.61 -17.50
CA SER A 454 -22.86 1.94 -17.35
C SER A 454 -22.27 2.72 -16.18
N LEU A 455 -21.95 2.05 -15.07
CA LEU A 455 -21.25 2.68 -13.95
C LEU A 455 -19.83 3.12 -14.35
N PHE A 456 -19.12 2.29 -15.13
CA PHE A 456 -17.80 2.67 -15.63
C PHE A 456 -17.88 3.88 -16.57
N LEU A 457 -18.84 3.90 -17.49
CA LEU A 457 -19.04 5.03 -18.39
C LEU A 457 -19.37 6.32 -17.64
N LEU A 458 -20.15 6.25 -16.55
CA LEU A 458 -20.39 7.37 -15.65
C LEU A 458 -19.11 7.87 -14.97
N ILE A 459 -18.26 6.96 -14.47
CA ILE A 459 -16.97 7.35 -13.88
C ILE A 459 -16.08 8.00 -14.94
N GLN A 460 -16.04 7.42 -16.13
CA GLN A 460 -15.20 7.86 -17.22
C GLN A 460 -15.63 9.22 -17.79
N SER A 461 -16.93 9.54 -17.77
CA SER A 461 -17.43 10.85 -18.21
C SER A 461 -16.81 11.95 -17.34
N LYS A 462 -16.87 11.75 -16.02
CA LYS A 462 -16.33 12.69 -15.03
C LYS A 462 -14.81 12.83 -15.11
N MET A 463 -14.10 11.74 -15.41
CA MET A 463 -12.64 11.78 -15.58
C MET A 463 -12.21 12.46 -16.88
N SER A 464 -12.93 12.21 -17.98
CA SER A 464 -12.55 12.69 -19.32
C SER A 464 -12.90 14.15 -19.55
N PHE A 465 -13.95 14.63 -18.91
CA PHE A 465 -14.48 15.99 -19.06
C PHE A 465 -14.35 16.81 -17.78
N ASN A 466 -13.32 16.51 -16.97
CA ASN A 466 -13.11 17.13 -15.66
C ASN A 466 -12.89 18.65 -15.80
N ARG A 467 -13.55 19.43 -14.93
CA ARG A 467 -13.47 20.89 -14.95
C ARG A 467 -12.14 21.38 -14.41
N ASP A 468 -11.41 22.17 -15.19
CA ASP A 468 -10.31 22.95 -14.64
C ASP A 468 -10.87 23.92 -13.60
N LYS A 469 -10.52 23.70 -12.32
CA LYS A 469 -10.97 24.52 -11.17
C LYS A 469 -10.44 25.97 -11.19
N GLY A 470 -9.92 26.44 -12.32
CA GLY A 470 -9.18 27.70 -12.46
C GLY A 470 -9.76 28.72 -13.45
N SER A 471 -10.71 28.37 -14.31
CA SER A 471 -11.27 29.31 -15.28
C SER A 471 -12.64 29.83 -14.81
N ASN A 472 -12.65 31.03 -14.23
CA ASN A 472 -13.85 31.85 -14.18
C ASN A 472 -14.33 32.10 -15.62
N LEU A 473 -15.35 31.38 -16.12
CA LEU A 473 -16.18 31.81 -17.25
C LEU A 473 -17.47 30.95 -17.34
N TYR A 474 -18.56 31.59 -16.94
CA TYR A 474 -19.96 31.12 -16.89
C TYR A 474 -20.58 30.62 -18.22
N ARG A 475 -19.80 30.20 -19.23
CA ARG A 475 -20.31 29.70 -20.52
C ARG A 475 -19.79 28.32 -20.94
N GLU A 476 -18.64 27.87 -20.46
CA GLU A 476 -18.04 26.58 -20.88
C GLU A 476 -18.59 25.38 -20.07
N ASP A 477 -19.13 25.58 -18.87
CA ASP A 477 -19.57 24.50 -17.95
C ASP A 477 -20.85 23.74 -18.35
N HIS A 478 -21.55 24.15 -19.41
CA HIS A 478 -22.88 23.60 -19.72
C HIS A 478 -22.85 22.19 -20.33
N PHE A 479 -21.94 21.91 -21.25
CA PHE A 479 -21.99 20.65 -22.01
C PHE A 479 -21.39 19.48 -21.21
N GLN A 480 -20.37 19.70 -20.38
CA GLN A 480 -19.76 18.66 -19.54
C GLN A 480 -20.79 18.15 -18.52
N CYS A 481 -21.54 19.06 -17.89
CA CYS A 481 -22.69 18.73 -17.05
C CYS A 481 -23.69 17.82 -17.76
N TYR A 482 -23.91 18.06 -19.06
CA TYR A 482 -24.88 17.31 -19.83
C TYR A 482 -24.40 15.89 -20.12
N ILE A 483 -23.14 15.74 -20.55
CA ILE A 483 -22.54 14.42 -20.78
C ILE A 483 -22.56 13.60 -19.49
N ASP A 484 -22.18 14.20 -18.36
CA ASP A 484 -22.19 13.52 -17.06
C ASP A 484 -23.61 13.13 -16.62
N LEU A 485 -24.57 14.05 -16.75
CA LEU A 485 -25.97 13.77 -16.44
C LEU A 485 -26.55 12.65 -17.32
N TYR A 486 -26.20 12.65 -18.61
CA TYR A 486 -26.63 11.61 -19.54
C TYR A 486 -26.20 10.21 -19.09
N TYR A 487 -24.90 10.04 -18.82
CA TYR A 487 -24.39 8.75 -18.33
C TYR A 487 -24.94 8.39 -16.96
N ARG A 488 -25.26 9.38 -16.12
CA ARG A 488 -25.87 9.18 -14.81
C ARG A 488 -27.32 8.70 -14.90
N GLU A 489 -28.16 9.33 -15.74
CA GLU A 489 -29.54 8.89 -15.99
C GLU A 489 -29.57 7.53 -16.68
N ASN A 490 -28.59 7.21 -17.53
CA ASN A 490 -28.44 5.89 -18.15
C ASN A 490 -28.09 4.77 -17.17
N PHE A 491 -27.41 5.09 -16.08
CA PHE A 491 -26.95 4.14 -15.08
C PHE A 491 -28.09 3.69 -14.15
N LEU A 492 -28.90 4.62 -13.65
CA LEU A 492 -29.91 4.34 -12.62
C LEU A 492 -30.88 3.19 -13.02
N PRO A 493 -31.48 3.15 -14.23
CA PRO A 493 -32.38 2.07 -14.61
C PRO A 493 -31.70 0.68 -14.65
N LYS A 494 -30.41 0.63 -14.97
CA LYS A 494 -29.64 -0.63 -14.99
C LYS A 494 -29.36 -1.13 -13.57
N ALA A 495 -29.00 -0.21 -12.67
CA ALA A 495 -28.89 -0.51 -11.25
C ALA A 495 -30.22 -0.99 -10.64
N GLU A 496 -31.34 -0.36 -11.00
CA GLU A 496 -32.67 -0.80 -10.56
C GLU A 496 -33.06 -2.18 -11.07
N LYS A 497 -32.74 -2.50 -12.34
CA LYS A 497 -32.91 -3.85 -12.89
C LYS A 497 -32.08 -4.88 -12.12
N LEU A 498 -30.81 -4.58 -11.82
CA LEU A 498 -29.96 -5.45 -11.01
C LEU A 498 -30.58 -5.66 -9.62
N LYS A 499 -31.03 -4.59 -8.96
CA LYS A 499 -31.69 -4.66 -7.66
C LYS A 499 -32.91 -5.59 -7.72
N ALA A 500 -33.81 -5.40 -8.69
CA ALA A 500 -35.03 -6.20 -8.84
C ALA A 500 -34.72 -7.69 -9.04
N GLU A 501 -33.70 -8.02 -9.83
CA GLU A 501 -33.26 -9.42 -9.98
C GLU A 501 -32.64 -9.98 -8.70
N LEU A 502 -31.81 -9.21 -8.00
CA LEU A 502 -31.26 -9.63 -6.72
C LEU A 502 -32.37 -9.91 -5.70
N GLU A 503 -33.42 -9.10 -5.65
CA GLU A 503 -34.58 -9.33 -4.76
C GLU A 503 -35.36 -10.61 -5.10
N LYS A 504 -35.46 -10.98 -6.39
CA LYS A 504 -36.13 -12.22 -6.85
C LYS A 504 -35.35 -13.48 -6.47
N ILE A 505 -34.03 -13.42 -6.47
CA ILE A 505 -33.19 -14.55 -6.08
C ILE A 505 -33.39 -14.78 -4.57
N GLY A 506 -33.70 -16.02 -4.17
CA GLY A 506 -33.69 -16.39 -2.75
C GLY A 506 -32.32 -16.21 -2.09
N ASN A 507 -32.16 -16.66 -0.85
CA ASN A 507 -30.86 -16.68 -0.18
C ASN A 507 -29.97 -17.87 -0.60
N GLU A 508 -30.41 -18.65 -1.58
CA GLU A 508 -29.70 -19.84 -2.07
C GLU A 508 -28.56 -19.43 -3.01
N THR A 509 -27.33 -19.86 -2.69
CA THR A 509 -26.14 -19.66 -3.53
C THR A 509 -26.08 -20.68 -4.65
N ALA A 510 -25.49 -20.32 -5.79
CA ALA A 510 -25.21 -21.27 -6.87
C ALA A 510 -24.27 -22.41 -6.39
N ALA A 511 -24.33 -23.58 -7.04
CA ALA A 511 -23.53 -24.78 -6.73
C ALA A 511 -22.00 -24.61 -6.92
N GLY A 512 -21.56 -23.41 -7.26
CA GLY A 512 -20.17 -22.96 -7.26
C GLY A 512 -20.08 -21.48 -7.71
N PRO A 513 -19.15 -20.67 -7.19
CA PRO A 513 -18.96 -19.30 -7.67
C PRO A 513 -18.46 -19.29 -9.12
N LYS A 514 -19.10 -18.50 -10.01
CA LYS A 514 -18.54 -18.22 -11.34
C LYS A 514 -17.27 -17.36 -11.21
N ASP A 515 -16.35 -17.47 -12.17
CA ASP A 515 -15.14 -16.64 -12.23
C ASP A 515 -15.52 -15.19 -12.58
N VAL A 516 -15.37 -14.26 -11.63
CA VAL A 516 -15.65 -12.83 -11.86
C VAL A 516 -14.76 -12.26 -12.95
N THR A 517 -13.53 -12.76 -13.07
CA THR A 517 -12.63 -12.35 -14.15
C THR A 517 -13.23 -12.71 -15.51
N ALA A 518 -13.99 -13.81 -15.63
CA ALA A 518 -14.64 -14.19 -16.88
C ALA A 518 -15.80 -13.24 -17.22
N VAL A 519 -16.61 -12.83 -16.23
CA VAL A 519 -17.72 -11.87 -16.38
C VAL A 519 -17.21 -10.46 -16.71
N VAL A 520 -16.14 -10.05 -16.04
CA VAL A 520 -15.48 -8.78 -16.33
C VAL A 520 -14.88 -8.82 -17.75
N LYS A 521 -14.29 -9.95 -18.16
CA LYS A 521 -13.75 -10.11 -19.51
C LYS A 521 -14.83 -10.14 -20.59
N SER A 522 -16.00 -10.73 -20.35
CA SER A 522 -17.11 -10.69 -21.31
C SER A 522 -17.58 -9.26 -21.53
N PHE A 523 -17.76 -8.47 -20.47
CA PHE A 523 -18.01 -7.02 -20.58
C PHE A 523 -16.94 -6.27 -21.39
N LEU A 524 -15.66 -6.53 -21.12
CA LEU A 524 -14.55 -5.85 -21.82
C LEU A 524 -14.45 -6.24 -23.31
N ILE A 525 -15.06 -7.36 -23.73
CA ILE A 525 -15.14 -7.75 -25.14
C ILE A 525 -16.13 -6.85 -25.88
N ASP A 526 -17.27 -6.54 -25.26
CA ASP A 526 -18.32 -5.70 -25.86
C ASP A 526 -18.01 -4.20 -25.77
N HIS A 527 -17.02 -3.83 -24.95
CA HIS A 527 -16.54 -2.46 -24.79
C HIS A 527 -15.00 -2.38 -24.82
N PRO A 528 -14.37 -2.63 -25.98
CA PRO A 528 -12.92 -2.68 -26.11
C PRO A 528 -12.25 -1.37 -25.73
N GLU A 529 -12.93 -0.23 -25.90
CA GLU A 529 -12.41 1.08 -25.54
C GLU A 529 -12.24 1.23 -24.02
N ILE A 530 -13.15 0.64 -23.23
CA ILE A 530 -13.08 0.63 -21.76
C ILE A 530 -11.87 -0.18 -21.30
N SER A 531 -11.67 -1.35 -21.90
CA SER A 531 -10.48 -2.19 -21.69
C SER A 531 -9.19 -1.43 -21.97
N ASN A 532 -9.16 -0.65 -23.06
CA ASN A 532 -8.00 0.15 -23.46
C ASN A 532 -7.63 1.19 -22.42
N ILE A 533 -8.60 1.94 -21.87
CA ILE A 533 -8.32 2.96 -20.86
C ILE A 533 -7.82 2.33 -19.56
N MET A 534 -8.41 1.22 -19.14
CA MET A 534 -8.01 0.53 -17.90
C MET A 534 -6.57 0.02 -18.00
N ILE A 535 -6.24 -0.63 -19.13
CA ILE A 535 -4.89 -1.10 -19.43
C ILE A 535 -3.92 0.08 -19.53
N ALA A 536 -4.31 1.16 -20.21
CA ALA A 536 -3.46 2.31 -20.40
C ALA A 536 -3.16 3.06 -19.10
N GLY A 537 -4.18 3.28 -18.27
CA GLY A 537 -4.04 3.83 -16.94
C GLY A 537 -3.11 2.98 -16.07
N ARG A 538 -3.22 1.65 -16.16
CA ARG A 538 -2.34 0.71 -15.44
C ARG A 538 -0.88 0.86 -15.89
N VAL A 539 -0.61 0.86 -17.19
CA VAL A 539 0.76 1.05 -17.72
C VAL A 539 1.31 2.41 -17.30
N ARG A 540 0.55 3.50 -17.52
CA ARG A 540 0.93 4.87 -17.12
C ARG A 540 1.25 4.94 -15.63
N HIS A 541 0.44 4.32 -14.77
CA HIS A 541 0.64 4.31 -13.34
C HIS A 541 2.02 3.75 -12.97
N TYR A 542 2.36 2.55 -13.42
CA TYR A 542 3.65 1.92 -13.09
C TYR A 542 4.84 2.65 -13.73
N LEU A 543 4.70 3.15 -14.95
CA LEU A 543 5.72 4.00 -15.58
C LEU A 543 5.97 5.26 -14.76
N THR A 544 4.91 5.94 -14.31
CA THR A 544 5.01 7.15 -13.48
C THR A 544 5.72 6.86 -12.15
N ILE A 545 5.41 5.74 -11.50
CA ILE A 545 6.11 5.35 -10.26
C ILE A 545 7.60 5.14 -10.56
N VAL A 546 7.96 4.38 -11.60
CA VAL A 546 9.37 4.15 -11.98
C VAL A 546 10.11 5.48 -12.15
N LEU A 547 9.53 6.42 -12.91
CA LEU A 547 10.14 7.73 -13.19
C LEU A 547 10.29 8.60 -11.95
N SER A 548 9.37 8.50 -10.99
CA SER A 548 9.47 9.22 -9.71
C SER A 548 10.64 8.75 -8.84
N MET A 549 11.16 7.53 -9.06
CA MET A 549 12.19 6.91 -8.23
C MET A 549 13.63 7.21 -8.67
N LYS A 550 13.86 8.06 -9.69
CA LYS A 550 15.20 8.36 -10.25
C LYS A 550 16.29 8.60 -9.21
N ASN A 551 16.01 9.40 -8.18
CA ASN A 551 17.00 9.80 -7.17
C ASN A 551 17.05 8.88 -5.93
N SER A 552 16.30 7.78 -5.92
CA SER A 552 16.21 6.87 -4.77
C SER A 552 17.37 5.87 -4.76
N LYS A 553 18.15 5.83 -3.67
CA LYS A 553 19.21 4.83 -3.45
C LYS A 553 18.71 3.56 -2.75
N THR A 554 17.51 3.09 -3.10
CA THR A 554 16.87 1.95 -2.42
C THR A 554 16.63 0.80 -3.39
N PHE A 555 16.81 -0.43 -2.93
CA PHE A 555 16.52 -1.65 -3.71
C PHE A 555 15.06 -1.73 -4.20
N LYS A 556 14.14 -0.98 -3.56
CA LYS A 556 12.73 -0.85 -3.96
C LYS A 556 12.57 -0.44 -5.42
N ARG A 557 13.48 0.39 -5.93
CA ARG A 557 13.44 0.89 -7.31
C ARG A 557 13.51 -0.22 -8.35
N MET A 558 14.28 -1.29 -8.10
CA MET A 558 14.35 -2.42 -9.02
C MET A 558 13.07 -3.26 -8.95
N LEU A 559 12.52 -3.48 -7.75
CA LEU A 559 11.25 -4.22 -7.60
C LEU A 559 10.09 -3.52 -8.33
N VAL A 560 10.05 -2.19 -8.29
CA VAL A 560 9.05 -1.39 -9.02
C VAL A 560 9.26 -1.53 -10.54
N MET A 561 10.50 -1.55 -11.02
CA MET A 561 10.78 -1.80 -12.44
C MET A 561 10.41 -3.21 -12.87
N GLU A 562 10.72 -4.23 -12.06
CA GLU A 562 10.29 -5.61 -12.32
C GLU A 562 8.76 -5.68 -12.42
N ARG A 563 8.05 -5.00 -11.51
CA ARG A 563 6.59 -4.89 -11.58
C ARG A 563 6.12 -4.22 -12.87
N ALA A 564 6.76 -3.12 -13.28
CA ALA A 564 6.43 -2.45 -14.54
C ALA A 564 6.70 -3.34 -15.77
N LEU A 565 7.81 -4.10 -15.81
CA LEU A 565 8.10 -5.07 -16.87
C LEU A 565 7.06 -6.18 -16.93
N GLN A 566 6.64 -6.69 -15.77
CA GLN A 566 5.62 -7.72 -15.68
C GLN A 566 4.28 -7.21 -16.24
N VAL A 567 3.85 -5.99 -15.85
CA VAL A 567 2.63 -5.35 -16.35
C VAL A 567 2.68 -5.12 -17.87
N LEU A 568 3.83 -4.64 -18.39
CA LEU A 568 4.03 -4.49 -19.82
C LEU A 568 3.94 -5.83 -20.57
N GLY A 569 4.50 -6.91 -20.01
CA GLY A 569 4.38 -8.23 -20.63
C GLY A 569 3.00 -8.86 -20.49
N GLU A 570 2.21 -8.52 -19.47
CA GLU A 570 0.80 -8.93 -19.39
C GLU A 570 -0.03 -8.28 -20.51
N LEU A 571 0.22 -7.00 -20.83
CA LEU A 571 -0.37 -6.32 -21.99
C LEU A 571 -0.03 -7.05 -23.31
N ILE A 572 1.23 -7.44 -23.48
CA ILE A 572 1.69 -8.11 -24.71
C ILE A 572 1.16 -9.55 -24.80
N GLN A 573 1.07 -10.29 -23.70
CA GLN A 573 0.74 -11.72 -23.69
C GLN A 573 -0.67 -12.06 -24.19
N ASN A 574 -1.62 -11.12 -24.20
CA ASN A 574 -3.00 -11.39 -24.61
C ASN A 574 -3.08 -11.76 -26.11
N GLU A 575 -2.65 -12.97 -26.45
CA GLU A 575 -2.74 -13.64 -27.73
C GLU A 575 -4.16 -14.15 -27.87
N GLY A 576 -5.01 -13.40 -28.58
CA GLY A 576 -6.19 -13.98 -29.25
C GLY A 576 -7.60 -13.51 -28.85
N VAL A 577 -7.78 -12.61 -27.87
CA VAL A 577 -9.16 -12.20 -27.47
C VAL A 577 -9.36 -10.70 -27.19
N THR A 578 -8.33 -9.94 -26.81
CA THR A 578 -8.54 -8.51 -26.50
C THR A 578 -8.34 -7.64 -27.74
N ASN A 579 -9.40 -6.95 -28.15
CA ASN A 579 -9.38 -5.97 -29.23
C ASN A 579 -8.75 -4.64 -28.74
N CYS A 580 -7.46 -4.70 -28.34
CA CYS A 580 -6.75 -3.59 -27.70
C CYS A 580 -5.75 -2.93 -28.68
N PRO A 581 -6.09 -1.79 -29.31
CA PRO A 581 -5.23 -1.12 -30.29
C PRO A 581 -3.92 -0.61 -29.67
N ILE A 582 -3.95 -0.18 -28.41
CA ILE A 582 -2.78 0.34 -27.68
C ILE A 582 -1.65 -0.69 -27.61
N LYS A 583 -1.98 -1.98 -27.46
CA LYS A 583 -1.01 -3.08 -27.54
C LYS A 583 -0.28 -3.05 -28.89
N HIS A 584 -1.03 -2.94 -29.98
CA HIS A 584 -0.47 -2.99 -31.33
C HIS A 584 0.36 -1.74 -31.65
N TYR A 585 -0.08 -0.56 -31.21
CA TYR A 585 0.70 0.68 -31.31
C TYR A 585 2.01 0.62 -30.51
N LEU A 586 1.98 0.06 -29.30
CA LEU A 586 3.19 -0.15 -28.50
C LEU A 586 4.14 -1.13 -29.20
N CYS A 587 3.63 -2.29 -29.63
CA CYS A 587 4.44 -3.34 -30.27
C CYS A 587 5.03 -2.92 -31.62
N SER A 588 4.33 -2.07 -32.40
CA SER A 588 4.84 -1.61 -33.69
C SER A 588 6.07 -0.70 -33.56
N CYS A 589 6.18 0.03 -32.45
CA CYS A 589 7.31 0.88 -32.11
C CYS A 589 8.48 0.13 -31.44
N LEU A 590 8.30 -1.15 -31.10
CA LEU A 590 9.37 -1.96 -30.53
C LEU A 590 10.29 -2.54 -31.63
N GLU A 591 11.58 -2.62 -31.31
CA GLU A 591 12.56 -3.30 -32.16
C GLU A 591 12.30 -4.81 -32.24
N ASP A 592 12.81 -5.44 -33.31
CA ASP A 592 12.63 -6.88 -33.53
C ASP A 592 13.15 -7.71 -32.34
N GLY A 593 12.28 -8.58 -31.83
CA GLY A 593 12.57 -9.44 -30.69
C GLY A 593 12.55 -8.76 -29.32
N ALA A 594 12.17 -7.48 -29.21
CA ALA A 594 11.91 -6.86 -27.90
C ALA A 594 10.62 -7.42 -27.27
N GLU A 595 9.57 -7.64 -28.08
CA GLU A 595 8.30 -8.26 -27.65
C GLU A 595 8.53 -9.61 -26.94
N SER A 596 9.29 -10.51 -27.55
CA SER A 596 9.59 -11.83 -26.99
C SER A 596 10.42 -11.77 -25.70
N LYS A 597 11.27 -10.74 -25.53
CA LYS A 597 12.03 -10.51 -24.29
C LYS A 597 11.14 -9.97 -23.16
N ILE A 598 10.24 -9.02 -23.44
CA ILE A 598 9.28 -8.53 -22.45
C ILE A 598 8.38 -9.69 -22.00
N MET A 599 7.94 -10.52 -22.95
CA MET A 599 7.22 -11.77 -22.67
C MET A 599 8.02 -12.75 -21.81
N PHE A 600 9.32 -12.89 -22.07
CA PHE A 600 10.21 -13.68 -21.22
C PHE A 600 10.23 -13.13 -19.78
N PHE A 601 10.40 -11.82 -19.59
CA PHE A 601 10.45 -11.22 -18.25
C PHE A 601 9.15 -11.43 -17.50
N ARG A 602 7.99 -11.17 -18.12
CA ARG A 602 6.69 -11.47 -17.51
C ARG A 602 6.61 -12.91 -17.05
N ASN A 603 6.98 -13.86 -17.90
CA ASN A 603 6.91 -15.28 -17.55
C ASN A 603 7.90 -15.71 -16.45
N CYS A 604 9.00 -14.98 -16.26
CA CYS A 604 9.96 -15.22 -15.18
C CYS A 604 9.55 -14.55 -13.87
N LEU A 605 8.89 -13.39 -13.94
CA LEU A 605 8.45 -12.62 -12.78
C LEU A 605 7.10 -13.12 -12.23
N SER A 606 6.23 -13.69 -13.08
CA SER A 606 4.94 -14.25 -12.64
C SER A 606 5.03 -15.66 -12.05
N HIS A 607 6.14 -16.38 -12.25
CA HIS A 607 6.27 -17.78 -11.85
C HIS A 607 7.68 -18.07 -11.31
N TYR A 608 7.75 -18.82 -10.20
CA TYR A 608 9.03 -19.30 -9.71
C TYR A 608 9.65 -20.28 -10.72
N LYS A 609 10.79 -19.89 -11.31
CA LYS A 609 11.57 -20.72 -12.23
C LYS A 609 13.01 -20.83 -11.76
N THR A 610 13.41 -22.03 -11.36
CA THR A 610 14.69 -22.30 -10.68
C THR A 610 15.90 -21.72 -11.40
N ASN A 611 15.93 -21.75 -12.73
CA ASN A 611 17.10 -21.34 -13.52
C ASN A 611 17.29 -19.81 -13.62
N TYR A 612 16.28 -19.00 -13.29
CA TYR A 612 16.33 -17.54 -13.52
C TYR A 612 16.49 -16.71 -12.24
N ILE A 613 16.20 -17.31 -11.07
CA ILE A 613 16.21 -16.62 -9.78
C ILE A 613 17.57 -16.00 -9.45
N GLN A 614 18.67 -16.69 -9.76
CA GLN A 614 20.01 -16.15 -9.46
C GLN A 614 20.32 -14.91 -10.30
N GLY A 615 19.90 -14.89 -11.57
CA GLY A 615 19.98 -13.72 -12.43
C GLY A 615 19.12 -12.56 -11.92
N GLN A 616 17.89 -12.84 -11.49
CA GLN A 616 17.00 -11.85 -10.86
C GLN A 616 17.65 -11.22 -9.62
N LEU A 617 18.09 -12.05 -8.66
CA LEU A 617 18.74 -11.59 -7.43
C LEU A 617 20.01 -10.78 -7.72
N TYR A 618 20.77 -11.12 -8.75
CA TYR A 618 21.94 -10.35 -9.16
C TYR A 618 21.57 -8.96 -9.64
N ILE A 619 20.55 -8.87 -10.49
CA ILE A 619 20.10 -7.60 -11.09
C ILE A 619 19.53 -6.66 -10.02
N GLU A 620 18.72 -7.18 -9.09
CA GLU A 620 18.20 -6.42 -7.95
C GLU A 620 19.25 -5.77 -7.06
N ASN A 621 20.47 -6.34 -7.04
CA ASN A 621 21.58 -5.84 -6.24
C ASN A 621 22.56 -4.98 -7.06
N ASN A 622 22.33 -4.78 -8.36
CA ASN A 622 23.24 -4.07 -9.25
C ASN A 622 22.72 -2.67 -9.62
N GLU A 623 23.26 -1.64 -8.98
CA GLU A 623 22.84 -0.25 -9.19
C GLU A 623 23.08 0.27 -10.61
N GLY A 624 24.11 -0.21 -11.31
CA GLY A 624 24.43 0.26 -12.66
C GLY A 624 23.43 -0.19 -13.72
N ILE A 625 22.72 -1.30 -13.47
CA ILE A 625 21.68 -1.81 -14.37
C ILE A 625 20.42 -0.94 -14.28
N PHE A 626 20.12 -0.42 -13.09
CA PHE A 626 18.96 0.43 -12.87
C PHE A 626 19.00 1.71 -13.73
N GLU A 627 20.12 2.45 -13.72
CA GLU A 627 20.21 3.73 -14.45
C GLU A 627 19.95 3.55 -15.95
N LYS A 628 20.48 2.46 -16.52
CA LYS A 628 20.25 2.12 -17.92
C LYS A 628 18.78 1.78 -18.19
N LEU A 629 18.16 0.96 -17.32
CA LEU A 629 16.75 0.60 -17.44
C LEU A 629 15.82 1.80 -17.28
N HIS A 630 16.14 2.70 -16.35
CA HIS A 630 15.36 3.91 -16.10
C HIS A 630 15.29 4.79 -17.35
N ALA A 631 16.38 4.89 -18.12
CA ALA A 631 16.38 5.64 -19.37
C ALA A 631 15.43 5.02 -20.42
N GLU A 632 15.38 3.69 -20.51
CA GLU A 632 14.45 3.00 -21.41
C GLU A 632 12.99 3.16 -20.98
N PHE A 633 12.70 3.03 -19.68
CA PHE A 633 11.38 3.29 -19.13
C PHE A 633 10.90 4.72 -19.37
N LYS A 634 11.84 5.69 -19.37
CA LYS A 634 11.54 7.08 -19.74
C LYS A 634 11.13 7.19 -21.21
N GLY A 635 11.88 6.55 -22.12
CA GLY A 635 11.50 6.50 -23.54
C GLY A 635 10.14 5.82 -23.77
N LEU A 636 9.89 4.70 -23.09
CA LEU A 636 8.59 4.00 -23.11
C LEU A 636 7.45 4.90 -22.64
N SER A 637 7.64 5.66 -21.55
CA SER A 637 6.63 6.60 -21.04
C SER A 637 6.35 7.74 -22.02
N GLU A 638 7.39 8.36 -22.57
CA GLU A 638 7.23 9.46 -23.55
C GLU A 638 6.51 9.00 -24.83
N MET A 639 6.72 7.75 -25.24
CA MET A 639 5.98 7.14 -26.35
C MET A 639 4.54 6.82 -25.96
N PHE A 640 4.35 6.21 -24.78
CA PHE A 640 3.04 5.84 -24.27
C PHE A 640 2.11 7.05 -24.14
N ASP A 641 2.63 8.18 -23.65
CA ASP A 641 1.89 9.44 -23.54
C ASP A 641 1.43 9.97 -24.92
N ARG A 642 2.18 9.70 -25.99
CA ARG A 642 1.77 10.07 -27.37
C ARG A 642 0.71 9.14 -27.93
N ILE A 643 0.78 7.84 -27.61
CA ILE A 643 -0.18 6.81 -28.06
C ILE A 643 -1.53 6.93 -27.33
N ASP A 644 -1.52 7.32 -26.05
CA ASP A 644 -2.74 7.45 -25.23
C ASP A 644 -3.77 8.41 -25.82
N HIS A 645 -3.33 9.39 -26.62
CA HIS A 645 -4.21 10.33 -27.31
C HIS A 645 -5.10 9.68 -28.37
N LEU A 646 -4.82 8.44 -28.78
CA LEU A 646 -5.64 7.66 -29.72
C LEU A 646 -6.89 7.04 -29.06
N CYS A 647 -7.16 7.32 -27.78
CA CYS A 647 -8.38 6.86 -27.11
C CYS A 647 -9.63 7.62 -27.61
N LYS A 648 -10.49 6.95 -28.39
CA LYS A 648 -11.77 7.49 -28.92
C LYS A 648 -12.89 7.67 -27.89
N ILE A 649 -12.71 7.26 -26.63
CA ILE A 649 -13.79 7.31 -25.63
C ILE A 649 -14.46 8.68 -25.53
N PRO A 650 -13.73 9.80 -25.38
CA PRO A 650 -14.38 11.10 -25.31
C PRO A 650 -15.24 11.42 -26.54
N ASP A 651 -14.78 11.06 -27.74
CA ASP A 651 -15.54 11.26 -28.99
C ASP A 651 -16.81 10.40 -29.04
N ILE A 652 -16.71 9.12 -28.68
CA ILE A 652 -17.87 8.21 -28.59
C ILE A 652 -18.88 8.75 -27.58
N MET A 653 -18.40 9.28 -26.45
CA MET A 653 -19.24 9.83 -25.39
C MET A 653 -19.94 11.12 -25.81
N ILE A 654 -19.21 12.04 -26.46
CA ILE A 654 -19.78 13.27 -27.02
C ILE A 654 -20.82 12.92 -28.10
N SER A 655 -20.50 11.99 -29.00
CA SER A 655 -21.39 11.60 -30.10
C SER A 655 -22.69 10.95 -29.61
N LYS A 656 -22.62 10.07 -28.59
CA LYS A 656 -23.82 9.50 -27.96
C LYS A 656 -24.66 10.58 -27.27
N ALA A 657 -24.02 11.47 -26.52
CA ALA A 657 -24.70 12.58 -25.86
C ALA A 657 -25.36 13.54 -26.86
N ILE A 658 -24.73 13.83 -28.01
CA ILE A 658 -25.30 14.65 -29.09
C ILE A 658 -26.58 14.03 -29.65
N ASN A 659 -26.54 12.74 -29.96
CA ASN A 659 -27.69 12.04 -30.53
C ASN A 659 -28.89 12.07 -29.60
N GLU A 660 -28.65 11.96 -28.29
CA GLU A 660 -29.70 12.05 -27.29
C GLU A 660 -30.17 13.48 -27.04
N ALA A 661 -29.25 14.45 -27.04
CA ALA A 661 -29.59 15.86 -26.93
C ALA A 661 -30.50 16.32 -28.07
N LYS A 662 -30.28 15.83 -29.30
CA LYS A 662 -31.16 16.12 -30.45
C LYS A 662 -32.62 15.69 -30.19
N LEU A 663 -32.84 14.64 -29.40
CA LEU A 663 -34.17 14.11 -29.08
C LEU A 663 -34.83 14.86 -27.92
N TYR A 664 -34.10 15.10 -26.83
CA TYR A 664 -34.69 15.54 -25.56
C TYR A 664 -34.25 16.94 -25.09
N PHE A 665 -33.13 17.46 -25.62
CA PHE A 665 -32.50 18.70 -25.21
C PHE A 665 -32.02 19.51 -26.42
N LYS A 666 -32.97 19.92 -27.27
CA LYS A 666 -32.68 20.60 -28.55
C LYS A 666 -31.79 21.84 -28.39
N ASP A 667 -31.87 22.53 -27.26
CA ASP A 667 -31.04 23.70 -26.96
C ASP A 667 -29.59 23.35 -26.63
N ALA A 668 -29.31 22.15 -26.12
CA ALA A 668 -27.95 21.69 -25.77
C ALA A 668 -27.21 21.07 -26.98
N ALA A 669 -27.94 20.53 -27.96
CA ALA A 669 -27.35 19.86 -29.12
C ALA A 669 -26.40 20.74 -29.95
N PRO A 670 -26.71 22.01 -30.28
CA PRO A 670 -25.78 22.90 -31.00
C PRO A 670 -24.47 23.17 -30.23
N PHE A 671 -24.52 23.24 -28.91
CA PHE A 671 -23.34 23.44 -28.08
C PHE A 671 -22.47 22.20 -27.99
N LEU A 672 -23.07 21.01 -27.89
CA LEU A 672 -22.34 19.74 -27.94
C LEU A 672 -21.67 19.52 -29.30
N GLU A 673 -22.35 19.88 -30.41
CA GLU A 673 -21.76 19.85 -31.75
C GLU A 673 -20.58 20.82 -31.88
N THR A 674 -20.73 22.05 -31.37
CA THR A 674 -19.62 23.03 -31.32
C THR A 674 -18.44 22.49 -30.50
N HIS A 675 -18.70 21.82 -29.37
CA HIS A 675 -17.65 21.24 -28.56
C HIS A 675 -17.03 20.00 -29.20
N LYS A 676 -17.79 19.21 -29.95
CA LYS A 676 -17.23 18.16 -30.80
C LYS A 676 -16.21 18.75 -31.77
N THR A 677 -16.52 19.90 -32.39
CA THR A 677 -15.58 20.65 -33.23
C THR A 677 -14.37 21.15 -32.44
N GLN A 678 -14.53 21.72 -31.24
CA GLN A 678 -13.41 22.17 -30.39
C GLN A 678 -12.53 21.01 -29.90
N PHE A 679 -13.14 19.88 -29.55
CA PHE A 679 -12.43 18.66 -29.20
C PHE A 679 -11.58 18.21 -30.39
N TYR A 680 -12.15 18.15 -31.60
CA TYR A 680 -11.37 17.84 -32.80
C TYR A 680 -10.29 18.89 -33.08
N GLN A 681 -10.51 20.18 -32.88
CA GLN A 681 -9.46 21.20 -32.97
C GLN A 681 -8.34 20.96 -31.96
N THR A 682 -8.66 20.59 -30.72
CA THR A 682 -7.67 20.26 -29.69
C THR A 682 -6.89 19.00 -30.05
N GLN A 683 -7.56 17.99 -30.63
CA GLN A 683 -6.90 16.79 -31.14
C GLN A 683 -6.01 17.10 -32.34
N GLN A 684 -6.45 18.00 -33.23
CA GLN A 684 -5.71 18.49 -34.38
C GLN A 684 -4.46 19.28 -33.94
N GLU A 685 -4.57 20.19 -32.96
CA GLU A 685 -3.42 20.91 -32.39
C GLU A 685 -2.39 19.96 -31.77
N LYS A 686 -2.85 18.91 -31.07
CA LYS A 686 -1.99 17.87 -30.50
C LYS A 686 -1.38 16.97 -31.59
N TYR A 687 -2.14 16.65 -32.63
CA TYR A 687 -1.65 15.93 -33.80
C TYR A 687 -0.54 16.74 -34.50
N LEU A 688 -0.77 18.03 -34.78
CA LEU A 688 0.22 18.94 -35.36
C LEU A 688 1.48 19.06 -34.49
N LYS A 689 1.32 19.11 -33.15
CA LYS A 689 2.46 19.10 -32.22
C LYS A 689 3.33 17.84 -32.34
N TYR A 690 2.73 16.70 -32.69
CA TYR A 690 3.39 15.40 -32.76
C TYR A 690 3.28 14.75 -34.15
N GLU A 691 3.17 15.55 -35.21
CA GLU A 691 2.85 15.09 -36.57
C GLU A 691 3.85 14.03 -37.08
N VAL A 692 5.14 14.25 -36.80
CA VAL A 692 6.25 13.32 -37.07
C VAL A 692 6.06 11.98 -36.36
N SER A 693 5.60 12.03 -35.11
CA SER A 693 5.40 10.84 -34.29
C SER A 693 4.24 9.99 -34.82
N PHE A 694 3.12 10.60 -35.16
CA PHE A 694 1.96 9.88 -35.69
C PHE A 694 2.22 9.33 -37.10
N SER A 695 2.84 10.12 -37.97
CA SER A 695 3.21 9.65 -39.32
C SER A 695 4.09 8.40 -39.24
N LEU A 696 5.12 8.44 -38.38
CA LEU A 696 6.00 7.30 -38.18
C LEU A 696 5.29 6.11 -37.53
N LEU A 697 4.40 6.34 -36.56
CA LEU A 697 3.58 5.28 -35.97
C LEU A 697 2.74 4.57 -37.06
N THR A 698 2.15 5.31 -38.00
CA THR A 698 1.41 4.75 -39.14
C THR A 698 2.29 3.84 -40.00
N LYS A 699 3.50 4.30 -40.33
CA LYS A 699 4.49 3.50 -41.07
C LYS A 699 4.92 2.25 -40.29
N ASN A 700 5.18 2.39 -38.99
CA ASN A 700 5.58 1.30 -38.11
C ASN A 700 4.48 0.24 -37.99
N MET A 701 3.21 0.67 -37.93
CA MET A 701 2.04 -0.22 -37.92
C MET A 701 1.94 -1.03 -39.22
N LEU A 702 2.12 -0.42 -40.39
CA LEU A 702 2.16 -1.15 -41.66
C LEU A 702 3.26 -2.22 -41.68
N ASN A 703 4.48 -1.85 -41.31
CA ASN A 703 5.60 -2.79 -41.19
C ASN A 703 5.35 -3.87 -40.13
N TYR A 704 4.62 -3.55 -39.07
CA TYR A 704 4.24 -4.50 -38.04
C TYR A 704 3.19 -5.50 -38.54
N ILE A 705 2.21 -5.08 -39.35
CA ILE A 705 1.25 -5.97 -40.01
C ILE A 705 2.00 -6.95 -40.93
N LEU A 706 2.88 -6.44 -41.81
CA LEU A 706 3.68 -7.26 -42.73
C LEU A 706 4.51 -8.33 -41.98
N ARG A 707 5.27 -7.91 -40.96
CA ARG A 707 6.07 -8.82 -40.12
C ARG A 707 5.21 -9.89 -39.44
N ASN A 708 4.01 -9.55 -38.97
CA ASN A 708 3.12 -10.51 -38.33
C ASN A 708 2.49 -11.47 -39.33
N MET A 709 2.14 -11.02 -40.55
CA MET A 709 1.67 -11.92 -41.60
C MET A 709 2.74 -12.97 -41.94
N GLU A 710 4.01 -12.56 -42.09
CA GLU A 710 5.12 -13.50 -42.30
C GLU A 710 5.30 -14.49 -41.15
N LYS A 711 5.25 -14.02 -39.90
CA LYS A 711 5.29 -14.91 -38.72
C LYS A 711 4.15 -15.93 -38.75
N MET A 712 2.94 -15.51 -39.10
CA MET A 712 1.75 -16.38 -39.13
C MET A 712 1.84 -17.47 -40.20
N LYS A 713 2.47 -17.20 -41.36
CA LYS A 713 2.78 -18.23 -42.38
C LYS A 713 3.55 -19.41 -41.78
N THR A 714 4.57 -19.10 -40.98
CA THR A 714 5.45 -20.11 -40.36
C THR A 714 4.90 -20.69 -39.06
N SER A 715 3.80 -20.15 -38.54
CA SER A 715 3.21 -20.59 -37.27
C SER A 715 2.41 -21.89 -37.40
N LYS A 716 2.40 -22.68 -36.32
CA LYS A 716 1.59 -23.92 -36.20
C LYS A 716 0.13 -23.66 -35.77
N LEU A 717 -0.31 -22.40 -35.75
CA LEU A 717 -1.68 -22.04 -35.37
C LEU A 717 -2.68 -22.51 -36.43
N ILE A 718 -3.95 -22.66 -36.06
CA ILE A 718 -5.05 -22.92 -36.99
C ILE A 718 -5.39 -21.61 -37.71
N ASP A 719 -5.82 -21.67 -38.97
CA ASP A 719 -6.07 -20.51 -39.84
C ASP A 719 -7.02 -19.47 -39.20
N ASP A 720 -8.09 -19.90 -38.53
CA ASP A 720 -9.02 -19.00 -37.83
C ASP A 720 -8.32 -18.12 -36.79
N MET A 721 -7.37 -18.68 -36.02
CA MET A 721 -6.58 -17.92 -35.05
C MET A 721 -5.61 -16.96 -35.73
N LYS A 722 -5.00 -17.37 -36.86
CA LYS A 722 -4.09 -16.51 -37.63
C LYS A 722 -4.84 -15.31 -38.20
N ILE A 723 -6.00 -15.55 -38.80
CA ILE A 723 -6.88 -14.52 -39.36
C ILE A 723 -7.34 -13.58 -38.26
N LYS A 724 -7.79 -14.11 -37.11
CA LYS A 724 -8.22 -13.29 -35.97
C LYS A 724 -7.11 -12.34 -35.49
N VAL A 725 -5.86 -12.81 -35.42
CA VAL A 725 -4.73 -11.96 -35.01
C VAL A 725 -4.49 -10.85 -36.03
N VAL A 726 -4.43 -11.17 -37.33
CA VAL A 726 -4.22 -10.17 -38.38
C VAL A 726 -5.38 -9.17 -38.43
N LYS A 727 -6.62 -9.65 -38.31
CA LYS A 727 -7.83 -8.83 -38.29
C LYS A 727 -7.78 -7.76 -37.19
N ASN A 728 -7.40 -8.15 -35.96
CA ASN A 728 -7.28 -7.21 -34.84
C ASN A 728 -6.17 -6.16 -35.05
N ILE A 729 -5.04 -6.53 -35.69
CA ILE A 729 -3.96 -5.58 -35.99
C ILE A 729 -4.41 -4.59 -37.08
N VAL A 730 -5.11 -5.08 -38.11
CA VAL A 730 -5.66 -4.24 -39.20
C VAL A 730 -6.72 -3.29 -38.66
N GLU A 731 -7.58 -3.73 -37.75
CA GLU A 731 -8.57 -2.89 -37.08
C GLU A 731 -7.91 -1.75 -36.29
N ALA A 732 -6.85 -2.05 -35.53
CA ALA A 732 -6.04 -1.03 -34.87
C ALA A 732 -5.39 -0.07 -35.88
N PHE A 733 -4.97 -0.55 -37.05
CA PHE A 733 -4.42 0.31 -38.09
C PHE A 733 -5.48 1.23 -38.73
N ILE A 734 -6.68 0.72 -39.00
CA ILE A 734 -7.82 1.53 -39.47
C ILE A 734 -8.13 2.64 -38.48
N TYR A 735 -8.13 2.35 -37.18
CA TYR A 735 -8.35 3.36 -36.14
C TYR A 735 -7.28 4.46 -36.11
N LEU A 736 -6.02 4.11 -36.36
CA LEU A 736 -4.95 5.08 -36.49
C LEU A 736 -5.09 5.92 -37.76
N LEU A 737 -5.46 5.30 -38.90
CA LEU A 737 -5.69 6.01 -40.15
C LEU A 737 -6.84 7.01 -40.03
N ASP A 738 -7.97 6.61 -39.47
CA ASP A 738 -9.11 7.50 -39.25
C ASP A 738 -8.72 8.72 -38.39
N PHE A 739 -7.93 8.51 -37.32
CA PHE A 739 -7.40 9.62 -36.52
C PHE A 739 -6.49 10.56 -37.34
N VAL A 740 -5.57 10.01 -38.12
CA VAL A 740 -4.66 10.78 -38.98
C VAL A 740 -5.43 11.54 -40.06
N ILE A 741 -6.43 10.92 -40.68
CA ILE A 741 -7.28 11.52 -41.71
C ILE A 741 -8.08 12.69 -41.14
N ASN A 742 -8.71 12.49 -39.97
CA ASN A 742 -9.55 13.52 -39.35
C ASN A 742 -8.75 14.71 -38.79
N CYS A 743 -7.44 14.55 -38.57
CA CYS A 743 -6.57 15.60 -38.03
C CYS A 743 -5.63 16.23 -39.07
N ASN A 744 -5.63 15.79 -40.33
CA ASN A 744 -4.70 16.24 -41.36
C ASN A 744 -5.44 16.90 -42.53
N GLU A 745 -4.96 18.07 -42.97
CA GLU A 745 -5.57 18.87 -44.05
C GLU A 745 -4.84 18.72 -45.41
N ASN A 746 -3.96 17.72 -45.56
CA ASN A 746 -3.11 17.54 -46.74
C ASN A 746 -3.84 16.84 -47.91
N ASP A 747 -3.49 17.16 -49.16
CA ASP A 747 -4.12 16.62 -50.38
C ASP A 747 -3.98 15.08 -50.51
N GLU A 748 -2.92 14.49 -49.93
CA GLU A 748 -2.72 13.02 -49.88
C GLU A 748 -3.70 12.30 -48.93
N VAL A 749 -4.47 13.04 -48.10
CA VAL A 749 -5.47 12.48 -47.18
C VAL A 749 -6.63 11.82 -47.92
N ASP A 750 -6.99 12.30 -49.10
CA ASP A 750 -8.07 11.69 -49.89
C ASP A 750 -7.66 10.32 -50.47
N ASN A 751 -6.38 10.15 -50.82
CA ASN A 751 -5.83 8.83 -51.18
C ASN A 751 -5.85 7.88 -49.96
N LEU A 752 -5.50 8.39 -48.77
CA LEU A 752 -5.56 7.60 -47.52
C LEU A 752 -6.99 7.23 -47.12
N LYS A 753 -7.98 8.09 -47.35
CA LYS A 753 -9.41 7.76 -47.15
C LYS A 753 -9.83 6.61 -48.05
N HIS A 754 -9.48 6.65 -49.32
CA HIS A 754 -9.80 5.57 -50.26
C HIS A 754 -9.10 4.26 -49.91
N ASP A 755 -7.85 4.32 -49.45
CA ASP A 755 -7.12 3.16 -48.93
C ASP A 755 -7.80 2.61 -47.65
N MET A 756 -8.26 3.47 -46.74
CA MET A 756 -9.00 3.08 -45.52
C MET A 756 -10.33 2.40 -45.84
N GLU A 757 -11.15 2.96 -46.74
CA GLU A 757 -12.41 2.34 -47.20
C GLU A 757 -12.16 0.95 -47.79
N SER A 758 -11.05 0.77 -48.52
CA SER A 758 -10.65 -0.52 -49.07
C SER A 758 -10.30 -1.53 -47.97
N PHE A 759 -9.62 -1.09 -46.90
CA PHE A 759 -9.34 -1.93 -45.73
C PHE A 759 -10.60 -2.30 -44.95
N GLU A 760 -11.54 -1.36 -44.76
CA GLU A 760 -12.81 -1.60 -44.06
C GLU A 760 -13.69 -2.62 -44.79
N ASN A 761 -13.81 -2.51 -46.12
CA ASN A 761 -14.55 -3.46 -46.95
C ASN A 761 -13.98 -4.88 -46.82
N ILE A 762 -12.66 -5.02 -46.92
CA ILE A 762 -11.99 -6.33 -46.77
C ILE A 762 -12.11 -6.86 -45.33
N HIS A 763 -12.02 -6.00 -44.31
CA HIS A 763 -12.20 -6.38 -42.91
C HIS A 763 -13.62 -6.93 -42.63
N LEU A 764 -14.64 -6.35 -43.27
CA LEU A 764 -16.03 -6.82 -43.23
C LEU A 764 -16.24 -8.14 -44.00
N GLU A 765 -15.51 -8.35 -45.10
CA GLU A 765 -15.59 -9.55 -45.93
C GLU A 765 -14.84 -10.77 -45.36
N MET A 766 -13.93 -10.59 -44.41
CA MET A 766 -13.24 -11.67 -43.69
C MET A 766 -14.22 -12.48 -42.83
N ARG A 767 -14.79 -13.53 -43.44
CA ARG A 767 -15.68 -14.51 -42.79
C ARG A 767 -14.89 -15.61 -42.09
N GLU A 768 -15.54 -16.29 -41.14
CA GLU A 768 -14.99 -17.45 -40.38
C GLU A 768 -14.52 -18.61 -41.28
N SER A 769 -14.87 -18.62 -42.57
CA SER A 769 -14.52 -19.65 -43.54
C SER A 769 -13.28 -19.35 -44.41
N TYR A 770 -12.61 -18.20 -44.21
CA TYR A 770 -11.41 -17.86 -44.99
C TYR A 770 -10.22 -18.71 -44.58
N THR A 771 -9.38 -19.10 -45.55
CA THR A 771 -8.03 -19.58 -45.26
C THR A 771 -7.08 -18.41 -45.04
N PHE A 772 -5.99 -18.63 -44.30
CA PHE A 772 -5.01 -17.57 -44.05
C PHE A 772 -4.40 -17.04 -45.36
N LEU A 773 -4.20 -17.92 -46.35
CA LEU A 773 -3.69 -17.56 -47.67
C LEU A 773 -4.63 -16.60 -48.42
N GLN A 774 -5.96 -16.82 -48.36
CA GLN A 774 -6.95 -15.94 -48.97
C GLN A 774 -6.95 -14.55 -48.31
N CYS A 775 -6.87 -14.51 -46.98
CA CYS A 775 -6.75 -13.27 -46.20
C CYS A 775 -5.49 -12.48 -46.61
N GLU A 776 -4.35 -13.16 -46.74
CA GLU A 776 -3.09 -12.56 -47.17
C GLU A 776 -3.19 -11.98 -48.59
N THR A 777 -3.71 -12.74 -49.55
CA THR A 777 -3.84 -12.28 -50.95
C THR A 777 -4.74 -11.05 -51.09
N ALA A 778 -5.69 -10.85 -50.16
CA ALA A 778 -6.58 -9.70 -50.15
C ALA A 778 -5.92 -8.46 -49.49
N ILE A 779 -5.21 -8.64 -48.37
CA ILE A 779 -4.64 -7.52 -47.58
C ILE A 779 -3.32 -7.01 -48.18
N LEU A 780 -2.42 -7.91 -48.63
CA LEU A 780 -1.04 -7.55 -48.98
C LEU A 780 -0.92 -6.43 -50.02
N PRO A 781 -1.67 -6.45 -51.15
CA PRO A 781 -1.62 -5.39 -52.14
C PRO A 781 -2.05 -4.02 -51.60
N LEU A 782 -3.03 -3.99 -50.68
CA LEU A 782 -3.47 -2.75 -50.04
C LEU A 782 -2.42 -2.19 -49.08
N LEU A 783 -1.72 -3.05 -48.35
CA LEU A 783 -0.63 -2.61 -47.46
C LEU A 783 0.52 -1.99 -48.25
N GLU A 784 0.90 -2.59 -49.37
CA GLU A 784 1.96 -2.06 -50.23
C GLU A 784 1.56 -0.70 -50.83
N LYS A 785 0.31 -0.58 -51.30
CA LYS A 785 -0.24 0.69 -51.80
C LYS A 785 -0.28 1.76 -50.71
N CYS A 786 -0.81 1.43 -49.54
CA CYS A 786 -0.93 2.36 -48.41
C CYS A 786 0.45 2.79 -47.88
N LEU A 787 1.44 1.88 -47.87
CA LEU A 787 2.82 2.20 -47.48
C LEU A 787 3.47 3.23 -48.41
N ASP A 788 3.20 3.16 -49.70
CA ASP A 788 3.64 4.14 -50.68
C ASP A 788 2.96 5.49 -50.44
N THR A 789 1.63 5.52 -50.25
CA THR A 789 0.87 6.73 -49.88
C THR A 789 1.44 7.40 -48.61
N VAL A 790 1.65 6.63 -47.53
CA VAL A 790 2.21 7.12 -46.27
C VAL A 790 3.64 7.64 -46.45
N SER A 791 4.46 7.01 -47.30
CA SER A 791 5.85 7.41 -47.54
C SER A 791 5.98 8.74 -48.30
N ARG A 792 4.93 9.16 -49.02
CA ARG A 792 4.88 10.43 -49.76
C ARG A 792 4.47 11.63 -48.90
N LEU A 793 3.96 11.41 -47.68
CA LEU A 793 3.63 12.48 -46.73
C LEU A 793 4.87 13.34 -46.42
N ARG A 794 4.71 14.68 -46.44
CA ARG A 794 5.80 15.69 -46.33
C ARG A 794 6.75 15.48 -45.15
N VAL A 795 6.26 14.87 -44.07
CA VAL A 795 6.89 14.70 -42.76
C VAL A 795 8.11 13.75 -42.78
N PHE A 796 8.18 12.84 -43.75
CA PHE A 796 9.26 11.82 -43.83
C PHE A 796 10.57 12.31 -44.46
N LYS A 797 10.61 13.54 -45.02
CA LYS A 797 11.78 14.01 -45.78
C LYS A 797 12.95 14.55 -44.93
N ASN A 798 12.76 14.90 -43.64
CA ASN A 798 13.78 15.68 -42.90
C ASN A 798 14.09 15.31 -41.44
N ASN A 799 13.47 14.31 -40.80
CA ASN A 799 13.66 14.10 -39.35
C ASN A 799 14.25 12.73 -38.99
N ARG A 800 15.26 12.75 -38.10
CA ARG A 800 15.72 11.55 -37.37
C ARG A 800 14.68 11.17 -36.33
N ASP A 801 14.50 9.86 -36.19
CA ASP A 801 13.41 9.20 -35.48
C ASP A 801 13.46 9.40 -33.94
N PRO A 802 12.49 10.11 -33.32
CA PRO A 802 12.42 10.27 -31.86
C PRO A 802 11.63 9.14 -31.14
N LEU A 803 10.99 8.23 -31.88
CA LEU A 803 10.05 7.22 -31.35
C LEU A 803 10.61 5.80 -31.38
N LEU A 804 11.65 5.54 -32.18
CA LEU A 804 12.35 4.26 -32.17
C LEU A 804 13.05 4.08 -30.82
N ILE A 805 12.42 3.31 -29.94
CA ILE A 805 13.04 2.93 -28.68
C ILE A 805 14.19 1.99 -29.03
N ASN A 806 15.41 2.44 -28.79
CA ASN A 806 16.67 1.69 -28.83
C ASN A 806 16.69 0.58 -27.72
N SER A 807 15.58 -0.13 -27.53
CA SER A 807 15.27 -1.05 -26.43
C SER A 807 15.90 -2.42 -26.60
N SER A 808 16.49 -2.73 -27.76
CA SER A 808 17.05 -4.07 -27.99
C SER A 808 18.33 -4.33 -27.23
N PHE A 809 19.20 -3.34 -26.99
CA PHE A 809 20.53 -3.60 -26.42
C PHE A 809 20.45 -3.99 -24.94
N LEU A 810 19.79 -3.20 -24.10
CA LEU A 810 19.74 -3.47 -22.67
C LEU A 810 18.80 -4.61 -22.32
N MET A 811 17.63 -4.71 -22.96
CA MET A 811 16.73 -5.85 -22.76
C MET A 811 17.39 -7.17 -23.18
N LYS A 812 18.27 -7.15 -24.19
CA LYS A 812 19.11 -8.31 -24.55
C LYS A 812 20.18 -8.57 -23.48
N GLU A 813 20.89 -7.55 -23.02
CA GLU A 813 21.88 -7.68 -21.92
C GLU A 813 21.22 -8.25 -20.65
N LEU A 814 20.01 -7.80 -20.32
CA LEU A 814 19.21 -8.30 -19.19
C LEU A 814 18.73 -9.71 -19.42
N HIS A 815 18.18 -10.02 -20.59
CA HIS A 815 17.72 -11.36 -20.93
C HIS A 815 18.86 -12.38 -20.81
N GLU A 816 20.04 -12.05 -21.34
CA GLU A 816 21.25 -12.86 -21.20
C GLU A 816 21.68 -13.01 -19.74
N LYS A 817 21.65 -11.92 -18.95
CA LYS A 817 21.96 -11.97 -17.51
C LYS A 817 20.94 -12.78 -16.72
N TYR A 818 19.65 -12.74 -17.03
CA TYR A 818 18.65 -13.58 -16.36
C TYR A 818 18.88 -15.07 -16.65
N GLN A 819 19.22 -15.42 -17.90
CA GLN A 819 19.36 -16.82 -18.33
C GLN A 819 20.71 -17.46 -18.00
N LYS A 820 21.80 -16.70 -18.16
CA LYS A 820 23.18 -17.25 -18.16
C LYS A 820 23.99 -16.88 -16.91
N TYR A 821 23.36 -16.32 -15.87
CA TYR A 821 24.10 -15.92 -14.68
C TYR A 821 24.68 -17.12 -13.93
N ASP A 822 26.01 -17.19 -13.86
CA ASP A 822 26.73 -18.17 -13.07
C ASP A 822 27.12 -17.58 -11.72
N VAL A 823 26.68 -18.23 -10.64
CA VAL A 823 26.99 -17.86 -9.25
C VAL A 823 28.47 -18.10 -8.93
N PHE A 824 29.13 -19.00 -9.66
CA PHE A 824 30.53 -19.35 -9.48
C PHE A 824 31.39 -18.62 -10.50
N ASN A 825 32.48 -18.01 -10.02
CA ASN A 825 33.52 -17.53 -10.93
C ASN A 825 34.36 -18.71 -11.46
N PRO A 826 35.13 -18.55 -12.55
CA PRO A 826 35.89 -19.65 -13.15
C PRO A 826 36.79 -20.41 -12.16
N ARG A 827 37.43 -19.71 -11.22
CA ARG A 827 38.27 -20.34 -10.19
C ARG A 827 37.45 -21.18 -9.21
N GLU A 828 36.27 -20.69 -8.82
CA GLU A 828 35.33 -21.42 -7.96
C GLU A 828 34.77 -22.64 -8.68
N THR A 829 34.44 -22.51 -9.97
CA THR A 829 34.01 -23.60 -10.85
C THR A 829 35.05 -24.72 -10.89
N ASP A 830 36.32 -24.39 -11.13
CA ASP A 830 37.42 -25.37 -11.13
C ASP A 830 37.55 -26.11 -9.80
N ILE A 831 37.36 -25.39 -8.68
CA ILE A 831 37.41 -25.98 -7.35
C ILE A 831 36.26 -26.97 -7.14
N VAL A 832 35.03 -26.59 -7.53
CA VAL A 832 33.86 -27.46 -7.41
C VAL A 832 34.05 -28.73 -8.24
N TRP A 833 34.53 -28.57 -9.47
CA TRP A 833 34.81 -29.68 -10.38
C TRP A 833 35.85 -30.65 -9.79
N LYS A 834 37.01 -30.15 -9.32
CA LYS A 834 38.06 -30.99 -8.72
C LYS A 834 37.57 -31.78 -7.51
N GLU A 835 36.79 -31.16 -6.64
CA GLU A 835 36.26 -31.81 -5.43
C GLU A 835 35.18 -32.85 -5.75
N MET A 836 34.34 -32.60 -6.76
CA MET A 836 33.36 -33.57 -7.26
C MET A 836 34.05 -34.78 -7.88
N ALA A 837 35.04 -34.55 -8.76
CA ALA A 837 35.79 -35.62 -9.42
C ALA A 837 36.46 -36.53 -8.39
N ALA A 838 37.17 -35.94 -7.44
CA ALA A 838 37.85 -36.66 -6.37
C ALA A 838 36.89 -37.44 -5.46
N TYR A 839 35.62 -37.01 -5.33
CA TYR A 839 34.63 -37.76 -4.56
C TYR A 839 34.03 -38.93 -5.35
N LEU A 840 33.74 -38.73 -6.63
CA LEU A 840 33.24 -39.79 -7.53
C LEU A 840 34.26 -40.92 -7.68
N GLU A 841 35.54 -40.58 -7.81
CA GLU A 841 36.63 -41.55 -7.87
C GLU A 841 36.70 -42.39 -6.58
N LYS A 842 36.64 -41.74 -5.41
CA LYS A 842 36.55 -42.43 -4.11
C LYS A 842 35.32 -43.32 -3.97
N SER A 843 34.18 -42.92 -4.54
CA SER A 843 32.96 -43.73 -4.56
C SER A 843 33.15 -45.00 -5.39
N LYS A 844 33.77 -44.87 -6.56
CA LYS A 844 34.10 -46.00 -7.45
C LYS A 844 35.06 -46.98 -6.77
N ASP A 845 36.11 -46.46 -6.14
CA ASP A 845 37.06 -47.27 -5.37
C ASP A 845 36.39 -47.99 -4.19
N ALA A 846 35.50 -47.30 -3.47
CA ALA A 846 34.76 -47.89 -2.36
C ALA A 846 33.82 -49.01 -2.82
N LYS A 847 33.13 -48.84 -3.95
CA LYS A 847 32.30 -49.87 -4.57
C LYS A 847 33.14 -51.09 -4.99
N GLY A 848 34.27 -50.84 -5.66
CA GLY A 848 35.21 -51.90 -6.05
C GLY A 848 35.77 -52.67 -4.85
N PHE A 849 36.08 -51.97 -3.75
CA PHE A 849 36.49 -52.59 -2.49
C PHE A 849 35.38 -53.48 -1.89
N CYS A 850 34.15 -52.97 -1.81
CA CYS A 850 33.02 -53.76 -1.30
C CYS A 850 32.76 -55.01 -2.15
N LEU A 851 32.82 -54.90 -3.48
CA LEU A 851 32.61 -56.03 -4.40
C LEU A 851 33.68 -57.13 -4.26
N LYS A 852 34.93 -56.76 -3.96
CA LYS A 852 36.05 -57.69 -3.79
C LYS A 852 36.10 -58.35 -2.41
N ASN A 853 35.68 -57.66 -1.36
CA ASN A 853 35.90 -58.08 0.04
C ASN A 853 34.62 -58.42 0.81
N LEU A 854 33.48 -58.58 0.13
CA LEU A 854 32.20 -59.00 0.74
C LEU A 854 32.31 -60.30 1.55
N ASP A 855 33.22 -61.19 1.16
CA ASP A 855 33.37 -62.51 1.78
C ASP A 855 34.43 -62.54 2.91
N THR A 856 35.37 -61.59 2.93
CA THR A 856 36.61 -61.64 3.72
C THR A 856 36.73 -60.57 4.81
N GLU A 857 36.04 -59.44 4.70
CA GLU A 857 36.14 -58.31 5.63
C GLU A 857 35.00 -58.26 6.67
N ASP A 858 35.25 -57.54 7.77
CA ASP A 858 34.23 -57.28 8.80
C ASP A 858 33.08 -56.42 8.21
N ALA A 859 31.84 -56.79 8.57
CA ALA A 859 30.63 -56.03 8.26
C ALA A 859 30.76 -54.53 8.60
N ASN A 860 31.43 -54.18 9.69
CA ASN A 860 31.66 -52.79 10.09
C ASN A 860 32.56 -52.03 9.10
N VAL A 861 33.59 -52.69 8.56
CA VAL A 861 34.50 -52.11 7.55
C VAL A 861 33.77 -51.93 6.22
N LEU A 862 32.97 -52.92 5.82
CA LEU A 862 32.13 -52.87 4.63
C LEU A 862 31.07 -51.75 4.72
N LYS A 863 30.37 -51.61 5.85
CA LYS A 863 29.42 -50.51 6.11
C LYS A 863 30.08 -49.15 6.01
N LYS A 864 31.30 -49.01 6.57
CA LYS A 864 32.06 -47.76 6.49
C LYS A 864 32.40 -47.38 5.04
N LYS A 865 32.74 -48.35 4.20
CA LYS A 865 33.00 -48.13 2.76
C LYS A 865 31.71 -47.88 1.98
N LEU A 866 30.62 -48.58 2.31
CA LEU A 866 29.28 -48.38 1.74
C LEU A 866 28.78 -46.93 1.94
N SER A 867 29.11 -46.31 3.09
CA SER A 867 28.74 -44.93 3.38
C SER A 867 29.29 -43.91 2.37
N ILE A 868 30.42 -44.21 1.72
CA ILE A 868 31.11 -43.35 0.74
C ILE A 868 30.46 -43.44 -0.65
N ILE A 869 29.88 -44.59 -0.99
CA ILE A 869 29.29 -44.87 -2.31
C ILE A 869 28.14 -43.90 -2.60
N VAL A 870 28.07 -43.35 -3.81
CA VAL A 870 26.95 -42.50 -4.26
C VAL A 870 25.77 -43.39 -4.66
N ALA A 871 24.79 -43.55 -3.77
CA ALA A 871 23.59 -44.35 -3.99
C ALA A 871 22.44 -43.87 -3.09
N THR A 872 21.20 -44.30 -3.37
CA THR A 872 20.02 -43.97 -2.55
C THR A 872 20.11 -44.56 -1.15
N LYS A 873 19.48 -43.92 -0.17
CA LYS A 873 19.50 -44.37 1.23
C LYS A 873 18.88 -45.75 1.40
N GLU A 874 17.82 -46.04 0.64
CA GLU A 874 17.15 -47.34 0.60
C GLU A 874 18.06 -48.43 0.03
N SER A 875 18.75 -48.16 -1.07
CA SER A 875 19.72 -49.11 -1.65
C SER A 875 20.81 -49.45 -0.64
N LYS A 876 21.32 -48.45 0.08
CA LYS A 876 22.31 -48.66 1.14
C LYS A 876 21.76 -49.49 2.29
N ARG A 877 20.60 -49.12 2.86
CA ARG A 877 19.94 -49.89 3.93
C ARG A 877 19.67 -51.33 3.52
N ASN A 878 19.20 -51.55 2.29
CA ASN A 878 18.97 -52.90 1.76
C ASN A 878 20.27 -53.69 1.69
N ILE A 879 21.37 -53.08 1.24
CA ILE A 879 22.69 -53.73 1.22
C ILE A 879 23.20 -53.98 2.64
N GLU A 880 23.05 -53.03 3.57
CA GLU A 880 23.43 -53.17 4.99
C GLU A 880 22.68 -54.33 5.65
N ASN A 881 21.35 -54.39 5.48
CA ASN A 881 20.53 -55.49 6.01
C ASN A 881 20.92 -56.84 5.39
N LEU A 882 21.29 -56.87 4.11
CA LEU A 882 21.77 -58.10 3.46
C LEU A 882 23.16 -58.52 3.95
N ILE A 883 24.03 -57.56 4.31
CA ILE A 883 25.32 -57.83 4.96
C ILE A 883 25.10 -58.38 6.36
N ASP A 884 24.20 -57.76 7.15
CA ASP A 884 23.90 -58.18 8.52
C ASP A 884 23.23 -59.56 8.58
N ASN A 885 22.36 -59.86 7.62
CA ASN A 885 21.72 -61.18 7.48
C ASN A 885 22.61 -62.20 6.72
N ASN A 886 23.91 -61.94 6.57
CA ASN A 886 24.89 -62.81 5.90
C ASN A 886 24.50 -63.27 4.47
N SER A 887 23.66 -62.50 3.79
CA SER A 887 23.10 -62.79 2.45
C SER A 887 23.99 -62.23 1.33
N LYS A 888 25.27 -62.63 1.33
CA LYS A 888 26.37 -62.03 0.53
C LYS A 888 26.15 -62.05 -0.99
N LYS A 889 25.62 -63.14 -1.56
CA LYS A 889 25.28 -63.23 -3.00
C LYS A 889 24.22 -62.20 -3.44
N ARG A 890 23.26 -61.88 -2.57
CA ARG A 890 22.21 -60.88 -2.86
C ARG A 890 22.76 -59.47 -2.71
N ALA A 891 23.57 -59.22 -1.68
CA ALA A 891 24.26 -57.93 -1.48
C ALA A 891 25.15 -57.57 -2.69
N LYS A 892 25.90 -58.55 -3.23
CA LYS A 892 26.73 -58.37 -4.44
C LYS A 892 25.90 -57.96 -5.65
N LYS A 893 24.78 -58.64 -5.93
CA LYS A 893 23.87 -58.28 -7.02
C LYS A 893 23.28 -56.87 -6.84
N CYS A 894 22.98 -56.45 -5.62
CA CYS A 894 22.49 -55.10 -5.35
C CYS A 894 23.57 -54.03 -5.56
N LEU A 895 24.83 -54.30 -5.19
CA LEU A 895 25.97 -53.42 -5.44
C LEU A 895 26.30 -53.27 -6.93
N GLU A 896 26.18 -54.35 -7.70
CA GLU A 896 26.40 -54.34 -9.15
C GLU A 896 25.35 -53.52 -9.90
N LYS A 897 24.12 -53.42 -9.37
CA LYS A 897 23.03 -52.61 -9.93
C LYS A 897 23.16 -51.10 -9.70
N ILE A 898 24.11 -50.65 -8.89
CA ILE A 898 24.35 -49.21 -8.68
C ILE A 898 25.22 -48.73 -9.84
N ASP A 899 24.74 -47.79 -10.64
CA ASP A 899 25.52 -47.21 -11.74
C ASP A 899 26.67 -46.33 -11.23
N ASP A 900 27.82 -46.40 -11.89
CA ASP A 900 28.94 -45.50 -11.62
C ASP A 900 28.70 -44.17 -12.34
N LEU A 901 28.48 -43.10 -11.58
CA LEU A 901 28.37 -41.75 -12.13
C LEU A 901 29.76 -41.23 -12.51
N THR A 902 29.95 -40.79 -13.75
CA THR A 902 31.16 -40.06 -14.15
C THR A 902 30.96 -38.55 -14.02
N ILE A 903 32.06 -37.80 -13.95
CA ILE A 903 31.96 -36.35 -13.88
C ILE A 903 31.45 -35.74 -15.18
N ASP A 904 31.75 -36.37 -16.32
CA ASP A 904 31.30 -35.92 -17.64
C ASP A 904 29.79 -36.16 -17.83
N ASP A 905 29.21 -37.17 -17.15
CA ASP A 905 27.76 -37.41 -17.14
C ASP A 905 27.00 -36.31 -16.38
N ILE A 906 27.65 -35.66 -15.40
CA ILE A 906 27.00 -34.74 -14.48
C ILE A 906 27.34 -33.28 -14.83
N PHE A 907 28.58 -32.99 -15.22
CA PHE A 907 29.13 -31.65 -15.25
C PHE A 907 29.52 -31.22 -16.66
N LYS A 908 28.93 -30.12 -17.13
CA LYS A 908 29.34 -29.43 -18.37
C LYS A 908 30.17 -28.19 -18.00
N PRO A 909 31.44 -28.07 -18.45
CA PRO A 909 32.27 -26.90 -18.19
C PRO A 909 31.56 -25.59 -18.57
N GLY A 910 31.63 -24.58 -17.70
CA GLY A 910 31.01 -23.26 -17.93
C GLY A 910 29.54 -23.11 -17.51
N HIS A 911 28.91 -24.17 -16.96
CA HIS A 911 27.49 -24.19 -16.58
C HIS A 911 27.27 -24.71 -15.15
N THR A 912 28.17 -24.35 -14.22
CA THR A 912 28.20 -24.91 -12.85
C THR A 912 26.90 -24.68 -12.09
N THR A 913 26.36 -23.47 -12.14
CA THR A 913 25.10 -23.13 -11.47
C THR A 913 23.93 -23.94 -12.02
N SER A 914 23.73 -23.96 -13.35
CA SER A 914 22.64 -24.71 -13.97
C SER A 914 22.77 -26.21 -13.74
N THR A 915 23.99 -26.75 -13.77
CA THR A 915 24.26 -28.16 -13.49
C THR A 915 23.82 -28.54 -12.07
N ILE A 916 24.21 -27.75 -11.07
CA ILE A 916 23.82 -28.00 -9.67
C ILE A 916 22.29 -27.91 -9.50
N LEU A 917 21.63 -26.96 -10.15
CA LEU A 917 20.18 -26.79 -10.08
C LEU A 917 19.41 -27.93 -10.79
N SER A 918 20.00 -28.53 -11.83
CA SER A 918 19.42 -29.69 -12.53
C SER A 918 19.63 -31.03 -11.82
N MET A 919 20.36 -31.08 -10.69
CA MET A 919 20.58 -32.31 -9.92
C MET A 919 19.33 -32.70 -9.13
N THR A 920 18.45 -33.46 -9.77
CA THR A 920 17.13 -33.83 -9.22
C THR A 920 17.10 -35.20 -8.58
N THR A 921 18.02 -36.11 -8.91
CA THR A 921 18.02 -37.47 -8.36
C THR A 921 18.52 -37.50 -6.93
N GLU A 922 18.02 -38.45 -6.13
CA GLU A 922 18.43 -38.61 -4.73
C GLU A 922 19.95 -38.83 -4.62
N ALA A 923 20.54 -39.62 -5.52
CA ALA A 923 21.97 -39.89 -5.56
C ALA A 923 22.82 -38.63 -5.86
N GLN A 924 22.41 -37.80 -6.81
CA GLN A 924 23.11 -36.54 -7.13
C GLN A 924 23.01 -35.52 -5.98
N ARG A 925 21.84 -35.41 -5.34
CA ARG A 925 21.67 -34.55 -4.14
C ARG A 925 22.53 -35.04 -2.98
N PHE A 926 22.59 -36.35 -2.79
CA PHE A 926 23.46 -36.96 -1.78
C PHE A 926 24.94 -36.64 -2.04
N LEU A 927 25.41 -36.74 -3.29
CA LEU A 927 26.77 -36.34 -3.69
C LEU A 927 27.06 -34.89 -3.23
N LEU A 928 26.20 -33.93 -3.57
CA LEU A 928 26.36 -32.53 -3.20
C LEU A 928 26.44 -32.33 -1.66
N LEU A 929 25.65 -33.06 -0.89
CA LEU A 929 25.66 -33.00 0.58
C LEU A 929 26.93 -33.57 1.22
N GLN A 930 27.68 -34.43 0.53
CA GLN A 930 28.92 -35.05 1.04
C GLN A 930 30.20 -34.30 0.68
N LEU A 931 30.17 -33.37 -0.28
CA LEU A 931 31.36 -32.60 -0.67
C LEU A 931 31.94 -31.80 0.50
N LYS A 932 33.26 -31.91 0.71
CA LYS A 932 33.99 -31.30 1.83
C LYS A 932 34.97 -30.22 1.36
N PHE A 933 34.51 -28.98 1.21
CA PHE A 933 35.39 -27.87 0.83
C PHE A 933 36.20 -27.30 2.01
N ARG A 934 37.29 -27.95 2.45
CA ARG A 934 38.09 -27.48 3.61
C ARG A 934 38.56 -26.03 3.41
N GLY A 935 38.42 -25.18 4.45
CA GLY A 935 38.85 -23.77 4.42
C GLY A 935 38.02 -22.80 3.55
N LYS A 936 37.08 -23.27 2.71
CA LYS A 936 36.34 -22.44 1.74
C LYS A 936 34.88 -22.20 2.16
N PHE A 937 34.67 -21.43 3.24
CA PHE A 937 33.33 -21.18 3.80
C PHE A 937 32.36 -20.51 2.82
N ARG A 938 32.82 -19.53 2.02
CA ARG A 938 31.99 -18.82 1.03
C ARG A 938 31.43 -19.76 -0.05
N LEU A 939 32.27 -20.67 -0.56
CA LEU A 939 31.88 -21.64 -1.57
C LEU A 939 30.84 -22.63 -1.04
N ARG A 940 31.04 -23.13 0.19
CA ARG A 940 30.04 -23.96 0.88
C ARG A 940 28.71 -23.23 1.02
N LYS A 941 28.72 -21.95 1.38
CA LYS A 941 27.50 -21.15 1.52
C LYS A 941 26.75 -21.01 0.18
N LYS A 942 27.46 -20.74 -0.93
CA LYS A 942 26.87 -20.64 -2.28
C LYS A 942 26.18 -21.94 -2.70
N ILE A 943 26.86 -23.09 -2.56
CA ILE A 943 26.29 -24.41 -2.90
C ILE A 943 25.05 -24.69 -2.05
N ARG A 944 25.12 -24.41 -0.74
CA ARG A 944 23.97 -24.58 0.17
C ARG A 944 22.78 -23.73 -0.24
N GLN A 945 23.01 -22.46 -0.60
CA GLN A 945 21.95 -21.57 -1.07
C GLN A 945 21.34 -22.07 -2.38
N LEU A 946 22.14 -22.57 -3.32
CA LEU A 946 21.64 -23.16 -4.55
C LEU A 946 20.84 -24.44 -4.34
N MET A 947 21.31 -25.33 -3.46
CA MET A 947 20.56 -26.56 -3.14
C MET A 947 19.21 -26.26 -2.49
N ASN A 948 19.17 -25.29 -1.56
CA ASN A 948 17.95 -24.85 -0.89
C ASN A 948 17.40 -23.54 -1.47
N GLN A 949 17.40 -23.43 -2.81
CA GLN A 949 17.12 -22.15 -3.48
C GLN A 949 15.74 -21.59 -3.11
N LYS A 950 14.69 -22.42 -3.06
CA LYS A 950 13.32 -21.98 -2.74
C LYS A 950 13.25 -21.27 -1.39
N ILE A 951 13.75 -21.90 -0.33
CA ILE A 951 13.77 -21.28 1.02
C ILE A 951 14.70 -20.06 1.04
N SER A 952 15.86 -20.13 0.38
CA SER A 952 16.80 -19.00 0.36
C SER A 952 16.22 -17.76 -0.33
N PHE A 953 15.46 -17.97 -1.42
CA PHE A 953 14.76 -16.94 -2.16
C PHE A 953 13.61 -16.38 -1.32
N LEU A 954 12.77 -17.23 -0.75
CA LEU A 954 11.67 -16.83 0.14
C LEU A 954 12.18 -15.98 1.33
N LEU A 955 13.26 -16.40 1.99
CA LEU A 955 13.89 -15.63 3.06
C LEU A 955 14.39 -14.26 2.59
N ASN A 956 14.98 -14.18 1.39
CA ASN A 956 15.38 -12.90 0.80
C ASN A 956 14.17 -11.97 0.60
N ARG A 957 13.05 -12.50 0.12
CA ARG A 957 11.81 -11.73 -0.08
C ARG A 957 11.19 -11.27 1.23
N ILE A 958 11.14 -12.14 2.24
CA ILE A 958 10.68 -11.78 3.60
C ILE A 958 11.56 -10.69 4.21
N ASP A 959 12.90 -10.78 4.07
CA ASP A 959 13.83 -9.74 4.54
C ASP A 959 13.58 -8.39 3.87
N LYS A 960 13.28 -8.39 2.57
CA LYS A 960 12.91 -7.19 1.83
C LYS A 960 11.57 -6.63 2.31
N LEU A 961 10.53 -7.47 2.47
CA LEU A 961 9.24 -7.07 3.02
C LEU A 961 9.40 -6.42 4.40
N GLU A 962 10.15 -7.04 5.31
CA GLU A 962 10.41 -6.48 6.65
C GLU A 962 11.13 -5.13 6.57
N LYS A 963 12.06 -4.99 5.62
CA LYS A 963 12.80 -3.74 5.45
C LYS A 963 11.87 -2.61 4.99
N ILE A 964 11.02 -2.85 3.99
CA ILE A 964 10.11 -1.84 3.41
C ILE A 964 8.98 -1.46 4.37
N LEU A 965 8.32 -2.46 4.96
CA LEU A 965 7.10 -2.27 5.74
C LEU A 965 7.38 -1.92 7.21
N ILE A 966 8.48 -2.41 7.79
CA ILE A 966 8.79 -2.25 9.20
C ILE A 966 10.02 -1.36 9.42
N ARG A 967 11.19 -1.71 8.88
CA ARG A 967 12.47 -1.06 9.28
C ARG A 967 12.65 0.35 8.74
N GLU A 968 12.04 0.68 7.61
CA GLU A 968 12.01 2.03 7.06
C GLU A 968 11.03 2.97 7.81
N ASP A 969 10.29 2.47 8.80
CA ASP A 969 9.47 3.28 9.70
C ASP A 969 9.96 3.14 11.14
N LYS A 970 10.35 4.24 11.78
CA LYS A 970 10.85 4.19 13.16
C LYS A 970 9.74 3.79 14.16
N LEU A 971 8.49 4.19 13.92
CA LEU A 971 7.37 3.89 14.79
C LEU A 971 6.96 2.42 14.67
N ILE A 972 6.75 1.95 13.44
CA ILE A 972 6.40 0.54 13.20
C ILE A 972 7.53 -0.37 13.69
N GLN A 973 8.80 -0.01 13.45
CA GLN A 973 9.95 -0.77 13.96
C GLN A 973 9.95 -0.87 15.49
N PHE A 974 9.64 0.23 16.19
CA PHE A 974 9.56 0.24 17.64
C PHE A 974 8.42 -0.66 18.15
N LEU A 975 7.22 -0.48 17.62
CA LEU A 975 6.03 -1.24 18.02
C LEU A 975 6.16 -2.74 17.68
N TRP A 976 6.77 -3.07 16.53
CA TRP A 976 7.07 -4.45 16.14
C TRP A 976 7.96 -5.17 17.15
N ARG A 977 8.89 -4.45 17.81
CA ARG A 977 9.73 -5.03 18.88
C ARG A 977 8.95 -5.28 20.18
N LEU A 978 7.86 -4.55 20.40
CA LEU A 978 7.03 -4.61 21.61
C LEU A 978 5.80 -5.52 21.46
N ARG A 979 5.68 -6.27 20.38
CA ARG A 979 4.48 -7.04 19.93
C ARG A 979 4.01 -8.21 20.83
N LYS A 980 4.25 -8.17 22.13
CA LYS A 980 3.79 -9.21 23.08
C LYS A 980 2.29 -9.11 23.37
N ASN A 981 1.68 -7.95 23.14
CA ASN A 981 0.24 -7.69 23.35
C ASN A 981 -0.51 -7.77 22.01
N GLU A 982 -1.67 -8.43 21.98
CA GLU A 982 -2.56 -8.51 20.81
C GLU A 982 -3.01 -7.13 20.30
N ASN A 983 -3.26 -6.16 21.19
CA ASN A 983 -3.64 -4.80 20.79
C ASN A 983 -2.50 -4.10 20.02
N ILE A 984 -1.25 -4.33 20.45
CA ILE A 984 -0.07 -3.79 19.75
C ILE A 984 0.10 -4.48 18.40
N LYS A 985 -0.16 -5.80 18.30
CA LYS A 985 -0.11 -6.52 17.02
C LYS A 985 -1.14 -5.98 16.03
N ALA A 986 -2.39 -5.81 16.46
CA ALA A 986 -3.47 -5.26 15.64
C ALA A 986 -3.15 -3.83 15.17
N HIS A 987 -2.64 -2.98 16.07
CA HIS A 987 -2.24 -1.62 15.72
C HIS A 987 -1.08 -1.58 14.72
N VAL A 988 -0.06 -2.42 14.92
CA VAL A 988 1.06 -2.55 13.99
C VAL A 988 0.61 -3.04 12.61
N LYS A 989 -0.31 -4.01 12.55
CA LYS A 989 -0.90 -4.47 11.30
C LYS A 989 -1.63 -3.33 10.57
N SER A 990 -2.42 -2.54 11.28
CA SER A 990 -3.11 -1.35 10.74
C SER A 990 -2.12 -0.34 10.14
N LEU A 991 -1.03 -0.02 10.86
CA LEU A 991 0.01 0.89 10.38
C LEU A 991 0.72 0.37 9.12
N ILE A 992 0.98 -0.94 9.04
CA ILE A 992 1.54 -1.58 7.85
C ILE A 992 0.56 -1.47 6.67
N GLY A 993 -0.73 -1.72 6.89
CA GLY A 993 -1.78 -1.59 5.87
C GLY A 993 -1.91 -0.15 5.34
N GLN A 994 -1.90 0.84 6.21
CA GLN A 994 -1.90 2.26 5.83
C GLN A 994 -0.68 2.61 4.97
N ARG A 995 0.50 2.10 5.34
CA ARG A 995 1.75 2.36 4.60
C ARG A 995 1.71 1.79 3.18
N TYR A 996 1.06 0.64 2.98
CA TYR A 996 0.81 0.05 1.66
C TYR A 996 -0.21 0.87 0.84
N LEU A 997 -1.28 1.35 1.48
CA LEU A 997 -2.34 2.11 0.82
C LEU A 997 -1.88 3.51 0.38
N HIS A 998 -1.09 4.22 1.18
CA HIS A 998 -0.79 5.63 0.90
C HIS A 998 0.50 5.87 0.10
N LYS A 999 1.35 4.86 -0.10
CA LYS A 999 2.65 5.02 -0.79
C LYS A 999 2.74 4.09 -2.00
N SER A 1000 2.56 4.65 -3.20
CA SER A 1000 2.50 3.90 -4.46
C SER A 1000 3.80 3.12 -4.75
N GLU A 1001 4.96 3.68 -4.40
CA GLU A 1001 6.25 3.01 -4.56
C GLU A 1001 6.44 1.83 -3.59
N ILE A 1002 5.85 1.92 -2.39
CA ILE A 1002 5.85 0.81 -1.43
C ILE A 1002 4.88 -0.26 -1.93
N ARG A 1003 3.70 0.14 -2.40
CA ARG A 1003 2.70 -0.76 -2.94
C ARG A 1003 3.28 -1.63 -4.05
N ALA A 1004 3.78 -1.02 -5.12
CA ALA A 1004 4.35 -1.73 -6.27
C ALA A 1004 5.48 -2.69 -5.88
N ALA A 1005 6.37 -2.28 -4.97
CA ALA A 1005 7.45 -3.14 -4.48
C ALA A 1005 6.92 -4.32 -3.65
N VAL A 1006 5.92 -4.10 -2.79
CA VAL A 1006 5.31 -5.13 -1.94
C VAL A 1006 4.53 -6.13 -2.80
N GLU A 1007 3.80 -5.67 -3.81
CA GLU A 1007 3.11 -6.54 -4.77
C GLU A 1007 4.08 -7.53 -5.42
N MET A 1008 5.20 -7.03 -5.97
CA MET A 1008 6.22 -7.87 -6.60
C MET A 1008 6.77 -8.92 -5.63
N LEU A 1009 7.09 -8.51 -4.39
CA LEU A 1009 7.62 -9.42 -3.37
C LEU A 1009 6.60 -10.50 -2.95
N ILE A 1010 5.31 -10.16 -2.88
CA ILE A 1010 4.25 -11.09 -2.49
C ILE A 1010 3.99 -12.10 -3.60
N MET A 1011 3.93 -11.66 -4.85
CA MET A 1011 3.83 -12.57 -6.00
C MET A 1011 5.01 -13.55 -6.04
N ASP A 1012 6.23 -13.08 -5.77
CA ASP A 1012 7.42 -13.93 -5.65
C ASP A 1012 7.26 -14.97 -4.52
N CYS A 1013 6.75 -14.55 -3.35
CA CYS A 1013 6.50 -15.47 -2.23
C CYS A 1013 5.44 -16.52 -2.59
N MET A 1014 4.31 -16.08 -3.13
CA MET A 1014 3.18 -16.96 -3.51
C MET A 1014 3.58 -17.92 -4.65
N GLY A 1015 4.43 -17.47 -5.58
CA GLY A 1015 4.97 -18.30 -6.66
C GLY A 1015 5.84 -19.47 -6.17
N VAL A 1016 6.44 -19.37 -4.98
CA VAL A 1016 7.27 -20.45 -4.38
C VAL A 1016 6.40 -21.60 -3.84
N PHE A 1017 5.24 -21.28 -3.25
CA PHE A 1017 4.41 -22.25 -2.51
C PHE A 1017 3.66 -23.23 -3.41
N GLY A 1018 3.24 -22.82 -4.61
CA GLY A 1018 2.67 -23.72 -5.63
C GLY A 1018 1.33 -24.42 -5.29
N ASP A 1019 0.85 -24.39 -4.04
CA ASP A 1019 -0.39 -25.04 -3.60
C ASP A 1019 -1.62 -24.14 -3.82
N LYS A 1020 -2.47 -24.54 -4.77
CA LYS A 1020 -3.63 -23.80 -5.29
C LYS A 1020 -4.92 -23.94 -4.46
N GLU A 1021 -4.89 -24.25 -3.17
CA GLU A 1021 -6.16 -24.40 -2.40
C GLU A 1021 -6.43 -23.22 -1.47
N LYS A 1022 -5.58 -22.97 -0.47
CA LYS A 1022 -5.76 -21.82 0.44
C LYS A 1022 -5.26 -20.51 -0.15
N ASP A 1023 -4.15 -20.56 -0.89
CA ASP A 1023 -3.66 -19.41 -1.64
C ASP A 1023 -4.46 -19.19 -2.92
N LYS A 1024 -5.38 -20.08 -3.32
CA LYS A 1024 -6.29 -19.84 -4.47
C LYS A 1024 -7.18 -18.64 -4.22
N GLU A 1025 -7.71 -18.53 -3.01
CA GLU A 1025 -8.61 -17.44 -2.67
C GLU A 1025 -7.85 -16.12 -2.61
N LEU A 1026 -6.65 -16.12 -2.02
CA LEU A 1026 -5.75 -14.96 -2.06
C LEU A 1026 -5.27 -14.69 -3.49
N TRP A 1027 -4.99 -15.69 -4.31
CA TRP A 1027 -4.62 -15.54 -5.72
C TRP A 1027 -5.79 -15.05 -6.57
N VAL A 1028 -7.03 -15.45 -6.30
CA VAL A 1028 -8.23 -14.94 -6.96
C VAL A 1028 -8.45 -13.49 -6.52
N LYS A 1029 -8.41 -13.20 -5.21
CA LYS A 1029 -8.48 -11.82 -4.68
C LYS A 1029 -7.34 -10.93 -5.19
N ALA A 1030 -6.13 -11.48 -5.31
CA ALA A 1030 -4.95 -10.81 -5.83
C ALA A 1030 -4.98 -10.70 -7.35
N LYS A 1031 -5.57 -11.65 -8.07
CA LYS A 1031 -5.82 -11.59 -9.52
C LYS A 1031 -6.91 -10.55 -9.81
N ASP A 1032 -7.96 -10.48 -9.00
CA ASP A 1032 -8.97 -9.41 -9.06
C ASP A 1032 -8.36 -8.03 -8.72
N LEU A 1033 -7.31 -7.98 -7.88
CA LEU A 1033 -6.56 -6.76 -7.52
C LEU A 1033 -5.45 -6.39 -8.53
N PHE A 1034 -4.80 -7.39 -9.15
CA PHE A 1034 -3.55 -7.25 -9.89
C PHE A 1034 -3.66 -7.62 -11.37
N THR A 1035 -4.72 -8.29 -11.83
CA THR A 1035 -4.92 -8.62 -13.24
C THR A 1035 -6.05 -7.78 -13.84
N ASP A 1036 -5.63 -6.88 -14.73
CA ASP A 1036 -6.35 -6.38 -15.89
C ASP A 1036 -7.57 -5.49 -15.74
N ILE A 1037 -8.05 -5.21 -14.53
CA ILE A 1037 -8.64 -3.89 -14.28
C ILE A 1037 -8.14 -3.44 -12.93
N ASN A 1038 -7.37 -2.37 -12.91
CA ASN A 1038 -7.01 -1.71 -11.67
C ASN A 1038 -8.23 -0.91 -11.17
N LEU A 1039 -9.37 -1.58 -10.97
CA LEU A 1039 -10.57 -1.00 -10.40
C LEU A 1039 -10.16 -0.36 -9.09
N ARG A 1040 -9.27 -0.95 -8.29
CA ARG A 1040 -8.84 -0.32 -7.05
C ARG A 1040 -8.02 0.96 -7.21
N ASP A 1041 -7.14 1.15 -8.19
CA ASP A 1041 -6.46 2.46 -8.38
C ASP A 1041 -7.28 3.46 -9.18
N ILE A 1042 -8.12 2.99 -10.11
CA ILE A 1042 -9.20 3.80 -10.68
C ILE A 1042 -10.14 4.23 -9.56
N LEU A 1043 -10.32 3.39 -8.52
CA LEU A 1043 -11.16 3.57 -7.34
C LEU A 1043 -10.36 3.97 -6.05
N ALA A 1044 -9.07 4.31 -6.12
CA ALA A 1044 -8.24 4.64 -4.95
C ALA A 1044 -8.03 6.14 -4.90
N HIS A 1045 -9.01 6.83 -4.32
CA HIS A 1045 -9.04 8.30 -4.27
C HIS A 1045 -8.66 8.85 -2.91
N GLY A 1046 -8.33 7.97 -1.96
CA GLY A 1046 -8.06 8.40 -0.60
C GLY A 1046 -9.29 8.97 0.13
N ASN A 1047 -10.51 8.51 -0.16
CA ASN A 1047 -11.69 8.76 0.69
C ASN A 1047 -11.63 7.81 1.91
N PRO A 1048 -11.28 8.28 3.12
CA PRO A 1048 -11.06 7.45 4.30
C PRO A 1048 -12.35 6.92 4.90
N LEU A 1049 -13.50 7.53 4.61
CA LEU A 1049 -14.79 6.99 5.02
C LEU A 1049 -15.10 5.67 4.33
N VAL A 1050 -14.82 5.57 3.03
CA VAL A 1050 -14.88 4.29 2.31
C VAL A 1050 -13.76 3.35 2.76
N GLN A 1051 -12.57 3.81 3.14
CA GLN A 1051 -11.51 2.94 3.69
C GLN A 1051 -11.83 2.42 5.11
N ARG A 1052 -12.69 3.12 5.86
CA ARG A 1052 -13.22 2.66 7.16
C ARG A 1052 -14.45 1.81 7.01
N VAL A 1053 -15.33 2.22 6.12
CA VAL A 1053 -16.48 1.45 5.73
C VAL A 1053 -16.00 0.16 5.06
N SER A 1054 -14.82 0.10 4.44
CA SER A 1054 -14.23 -1.16 3.99
C SER A 1054 -13.74 -2.08 5.12
N ASN A 1055 -13.31 -1.51 6.25
CA ASN A 1055 -13.13 -2.28 7.50
C ASN A 1055 -14.48 -2.72 8.12
N ILE A 1056 -15.60 -2.06 7.76
CA ILE A 1056 -16.98 -2.39 8.16
C ILE A 1056 -17.61 -3.43 7.21
N LEU A 1057 -17.15 -3.51 5.95
CA LEU A 1057 -17.81 -4.25 4.88
C LEU A 1057 -17.06 -5.53 4.48
N ASP A 1058 -15.79 -5.71 4.91
CA ASP A 1058 -15.04 -6.97 4.77
C ASP A 1058 -14.18 -7.35 5.99
N PRO A 1059 -14.54 -8.39 6.78
CA PRO A 1059 -13.64 -9.03 7.73
C PRO A 1059 -12.39 -9.64 7.05
N SER A 1060 -12.42 -9.75 5.72
CA SER A 1060 -11.37 -10.26 4.83
C SER A 1060 -10.96 -9.25 3.75
N ASP A 1061 -10.95 -7.94 4.04
CA ASP A 1061 -10.45 -6.90 3.10
C ASP A 1061 -9.14 -7.38 2.49
N VAL A 1062 -9.03 -7.28 1.17
CA VAL A 1062 -7.89 -7.80 0.41
C VAL A 1062 -6.57 -7.24 0.93
N VAL A 1063 -6.51 -5.99 1.40
CA VAL A 1063 -5.29 -5.47 2.07
C VAL A 1063 -5.07 -6.15 3.40
N SER A 1064 -6.09 -6.28 4.24
CA SER A 1064 -5.98 -6.99 5.50
C SER A 1064 -5.55 -8.46 5.34
N ALA A 1065 -6.12 -9.20 4.38
CA ALA A 1065 -5.76 -10.58 4.06
C ALA A 1065 -4.33 -10.68 3.49
N LEU A 1066 -3.93 -9.72 2.65
CA LEU A 1066 -2.58 -9.60 2.15
C LEU A 1066 -1.58 -9.28 3.28
N MET A 1067 -1.94 -8.37 4.19
CA MET A 1067 -1.12 -8.05 5.37
C MET A 1067 -1.08 -9.18 6.38
N ASP A 1068 -2.13 -9.98 6.51
CA ASP A 1068 -2.11 -11.22 7.28
C ASP A 1068 -1.09 -12.18 6.70
N HIS A 1069 -1.16 -12.45 5.39
CA HIS A 1069 -0.19 -13.32 4.72
C HIS A 1069 1.25 -12.81 4.87
N VAL A 1070 1.48 -11.51 4.69
CA VAL A 1070 2.80 -10.89 4.89
C VAL A 1070 3.28 -11.04 6.33
N THR A 1071 2.42 -10.79 7.31
CA THR A 1071 2.76 -10.87 8.74
C THR A 1071 3.01 -12.32 9.16
N GLU A 1072 2.23 -13.27 8.63
CA GLU A 1072 2.44 -14.70 8.80
C GLU A 1072 3.81 -15.14 8.28
N LEU A 1073 4.17 -14.77 7.03
CA LEU A 1073 5.49 -15.05 6.46
C LEU A 1073 6.63 -14.45 7.30
N MET A 1074 6.46 -13.23 7.80
CA MET A 1074 7.44 -12.59 8.69
C MET A 1074 7.59 -13.33 10.03
N ASN A 1075 6.49 -13.85 10.58
CA ASN A 1075 6.51 -14.61 11.83
C ASN A 1075 7.18 -15.98 11.65
N ASP A 1076 6.92 -16.65 10.53
CA ASP A 1076 7.47 -17.97 10.20
C ASP A 1076 8.91 -17.94 9.66
N LYS A 1077 9.51 -16.75 9.51
CA LYS A 1077 10.89 -16.57 9.07
C LYS A 1077 11.90 -17.40 9.86
N ASN A 1078 11.77 -17.45 11.18
CA ASN A 1078 12.70 -18.23 12.03
C ASN A 1078 12.53 -19.73 11.77
N THR A 1079 11.30 -20.21 11.59
CA THR A 1079 10.99 -21.61 11.23
C THR A 1079 11.66 -21.99 9.92
N LEU A 1080 11.60 -21.13 8.89
CA LEU A 1080 12.27 -21.34 7.60
C LEU A 1080 13.81 -21.43 7.75
N ILE A 1081 14.40 -20.56 8.58
CA ILE A 1081 15.83 -20.59 8.90
C ILE A 1081 16.19 -21.91 9.60
N ASP A 1082 15.43 -22.27 10.63
CA ASP A 1082 15.67 -23.46 11.46
C ASP A 1082 15.51 -24.74 10.64
N LEU A 1083 14.51 -24.81 9.76
CA LEU A 1083 14.32 -25.91 8.79
C LEU A 1083 15.52 -26.05 7.86
N SER A 1084 16.01 -24.94 7.29
CA SER A 1084 17.20 -24.99 6.43
C SER A 1084 18.42 -25.48 7.20
N ILE A 1085 18.62 -25.05 8.45
CA ILE A 1085 19.75 -25.48 9.28
C ILE A 1085 19.63 -26.96 9.61
N LEU A 1086 18.44 -27.41 10.03
CA LEU A 1086 18.17 -28.79 10.41
C LEU A 1086 18.40 -29.75 9.24
N TRP A 1087 17.89 -29.39 8.05
CA TRP A 1087 18.07 -30.17 6.84
C TRP A 1087 19.57 -30.35 6.50
N PHE A 1088 20.38 -29.29 6.57
CA PHE A 1088 21.83 -29.40 6.34
C PHE A 1088 22.56 -30.21 7.41
N MET A 1089 22.06 -30.23 8.66
CA MET A 1089 22.66 -31.01 9.74
C MET A 1089 22.37 -32.50 9.60
N GLN A 1090 21.17 -32.87 9.14
CA GLN A 1090 20.77 -34.26 8.98
C GLN A 1090 21.13 -34.84 7.62
N LYS A 1091 21.25 -33.99 6.59
CA LYS A 1091 21.53 -34.37 5.20
C LYS A 1091 20.50 -35.37 4.65
N GLU A 1092 19.25 -35.26 5.11
CA GLU A 1092 18.17 -36.11 4.61
C GLU A 1092 17.82 -35.73 3.18
N THR A 1093 17.56 -36.75 2.36
CA THR A 1093 17.21 -36.61 0.96
C THR A 1093 15.76 -36.98 0.69
N ASN A 1094 15.06 -37.64 1.62
CA ASN A 1094 13.68 -38.10 1.49
C ASN A 1094 12.71 -37.26 2.34
N LEU A 1095 11.52 -36.97 1.80
CA LEU A 1095 10.51 -36.13 2.45
C LEU A 1095 9.86 -36.79 3.67
N SER A 1096 9.41 -38.04 3.55
CA SER A 1096 8.69 -38.72 4.65
C SER A 1096 9.60 -38.96 5.85
N ASP A 1097 10.82 -39.42 5.60
CA ASP A 1097 11.82 -39.67 6.65
C ASP A 1097 12.14 -38.38 7.42
N PHE A 1098 12.21 -37.25 6.72
CA PHE A 1098 12.52 -35.97 7.35
C PHE A 1098 11.35 -35.41 8.17
N ILE A 1099 10.11 -35.59 7.71
CA ILE A 1099 8.91 -35.23 8.49
C ILE A 1099 8.83 -36.08 9.75
N GLU A 1100 9.01 -37.39 9.64
CA GLU A 1100 9.03 -38.31 10.78
C GLU A 1100 10.14 -37.95 11.77
N PHE A 1101 11.34 -37.65 11.27
CA PHE A 1101 12.46 -37.18 12.08
C PHE A 1101 12.13 -35.91 12.87
N ILE A 1102 11.35 -34.97 12.31
CA ILE A 1102 10.93 -33.75 13.03
C ILE A 1102 9.87 -34.11 14.09
N LYS A 1103 8.94 -35.03 13.79
CA LYS A 1103 7.84 -35.47 14.67
C LYS A 1103 8.26 -36.35 15.84
N CYS A 1104 9.34 -37.13 15.73
CA CYS A 1104 9.83 -38.04 16.79
C CYS A 1104 10.44 -37.30 18.01
N GLY A 1105 9.88 -36.18 18.43
CA GLY A 1105 10.31 -35.43 19.61
C GLY A 1105 9.71 -36.02 20.87
N ASP A 1106 10.45 -36.91 21.54
CA ASP A 1106 10.57 -37.03 23.01
C ASP A 1106 11.31 -38.34 23.36
N HIS A 1107 12.64 -38.33 23.27
CA HIS A 1107 13.46 -39.28 24.03
C HIS A 1107 14.16 -38.49 25.15
N GLU A 1108 14.11 -39.06 26.36
CA GLU A 1108 14.72 -38.50 27.57
C GLU A 1108 16.19 -38.12 27.32
N ILE A 1109 16.57 -36.93 27.78
CA ILE A 1109 17.93 -36.43 27.67
C ILE A 1109 18.80 -37.29 28.58
N SER A 1110 19.57 -38.22 28.02
CA SER A 1110 20.61 -38.90 28.79
C SER A 1110 21.72 -37.88 29.13
N GLU A 1111 22.34 -38.04 30.30
CA GLU A 1111 23.42 -37.15 30.78
C GLU A 1111 24.65 -37.10 29.84
N ASN A 1112 24.73 -37.99 28.84
CA ASN A 1112 25.81 -38.08 27.85
C ASN A 1112 25.44 -37.54 26.44
N CYS A 1113 24.44 -36.67 26.32
CA CYS A 1113 23.98 -36.11 25.04
C CYS A 1113 25.02 -35.15 24.42
N SER A 1114 25.34 -35.29 23.12
CA SER A 1114 26.33 -34.41 22.46
C SER A 1114 25.79 -32.99 22.24
N LYS A 1115 26.69 -31.98 22.15
CA LYS A 1115 26.30 -30.58 21.80
C LYS A 1115 25.50 -30.48 20.49
N ARG A 1116 25.72 -31.43 19.56
CA ARG A 1116 24.99 -31.48 18.29
C ARG A 1116 23.56 -31.94 18.50
N ASP A 1117 23.34 -32.93 19.35
CA ASP A 1117 22.02 -33.53 19.62
C ASP A 1117 21.13 -32.54 20.38
N LEU A 1118 21.68 -31.85 21.38
CA LEU A 1118 21.02 -30.72 22.06
C LEU A 1118 20.55 -29.63 21.08
N LYS A 1119 21.40 -29.28 20.10
CA LYS A 1119 21.06 -28.29 19.07
C LYS A 1119 19.97 -28.78 18.14
N VAL A 1120 20.01 -30.06 17.73
CA VAL A 1120 18.99 -30.69 16.88
C VAL A 1120 17.63 -30.70 17.59
N GLN A 1121 17.59 -31.08 18.87
CA GLN A 1121 16.37 -31.12 19.65
C GLN A 1121 15.77 -29.72 19.83
N LYS A 1122 16.61 -28.70 20.09
CA LYS A 1122 16.17 -27.30 20.14
C LYS A 1122 15.54 -26.84 18.81
N LEU A 1123 16.19 -27.12 17.68
CA LEU A 1123 15.68 -26.77 16.36
C LEU A 1123 14.35 -27.46 16.07
N ARG A 1124 14.21 -28.76 16.38
CA ARG A 1124 12.94 -29.49 16.22
C ARG A 1124 11.81 -28.81 16.98
N LYS A 1125 12.02 -28.51 18.28
CA LYS A 1125 11.02 -27.81 19.11
C LYS A 1125 10.65 -26.43 18.54
N GLN A 1126 11.63 -25.68 18.04
CA GLN A 1126 11.38 -24.36 17.43
C GLN A 1126 10.58 -24.47 16.12
N ILE A 1127 10.87 -25.48 15.31
CA ILE A 1127 10.17 -25.73 14.05
C ILE A 1127 8.71 -26.14 14.31
N THR A 1128 8.48 -27.05 15.27
CA THR A 1128 7.14 -27.54 15.60
C THR A 1128 6.23 -26.49 16.23
N ASN A 1129 6.77 -25.36 16.72
CA ASN A 1129 5.97 -24.25 17.24
C ASN A 1129 5.19 -23.49 16.15
N SER A 1130 5.57 -23.62 14.87
CA SER A 1130 4.84 -23.02 13.75
C SER A 1130 3.84 -24.02 13.20
N GLU A 1131 2.55 -23.70 13.20
CA GLU A 1131 1.49 -24.61 12.68
C GLU A 1131 1.70 -25.02 11.21
N ARG A 1132 2.55 -24.31 10.46
CA ARG A 1132 2.74 -24.46 9.02
C ARG A 1132 4.05 -25.14 8.64
N TRP A 1133 4.84 -25.60 9.62
CA TRP A 1133 6.17 -26.15 9.37
C TRP A 1133 6.16 -27.30 8.33
N GLU A 1134 5.13 -28.15 8.34
CA GLU A 1134 4.98 -29.25 7.37
C GLU A 1134 4.88 -28.75 5.91
N LYS A 1135 4.23 -27.61 5.68
CA LYS A 1135 4.16 -26.99 4.35
C LYS A 1135 5.53 -26.50 3.90
N TYR A 1136 6.29 -25.90 4.81
CA TYR A 1136 7.64 -25.41 4.51
C TYR A 1136 8.65 -26.52 4.25
N VAL A 1137 8.47 -27.69 4.85
CA VAL A 1137 9.31 -28.87 4.58
C VAL A 1137 9.24 -29.28 3.11
N LYS A 1138 8.08 -29.13 2.44
CA LYS A 1138 7.93 -29.41 1.00
C LYS A 1138 8.75 -28.49 0.10
N LEU A 1139 9.26 -27.36 0.62
CA LEU A 1139 10.13 -26.44 -0.12
C LEU A 1139 11.59 -26.89 -0.17
N LEU A 1140 11.98 -27.80 0.73
CA LEU A 1140 13.32 -28.37 0.76
C LEU A 1140 13.55 -29.29 -0.45
N PRO A 1141 14.80 -29.48 -0.90
CA PRO A 1141 15.14 -30.35 -2.03
C PRO A 1141 15.10 -31.84 -1.62
N LEU A 1142 13.93 -32.32 -1.18
CA LEU A 1142 13.68 -33.69 -0.78
C LEU A 1142 12.99 -34.47 -1.92
N SER A 1143 13.20 -35.77 -2.02
CA SER A 1143 12.47 -36.65 -2.93
C SER A 1143 11.15 -37.09 -2.29
N ASN A 1144 10.07 -37.04 -3.07
CA ASN A 1144 8.83 -37.73 -2.72
C ASN A 1144 9.05 -39.22 -3.00
N LYS A 1145 8.53 -40.12 -2.15
CA LYS A 1145 8.44 -41.53 -2.52
C LYS A 1145 7.66 -41.61 -3.84
N SER A 1146 8.24 -42.27 -4.84
CA SER A 1146 7.52 -42.73 -6.03
C SER A 1146 6.55 -43.82 -5.63
#